data_AF-A0A973NZE3-F1
#
_entry.id   AF-A0A973NZE3-F1
#
_cell.length_a   1.000
_cell.length_b   1.000
_cell.length_c   1.000
_cell.angle_alpha   90.00
_cell.angle_beta   90.00
_cell.angle_gamma   90.00
#
_symmetry.space_group_name_H-M   'P 1'
#
loop_
_entity.id
_entity.type
_entity.pdbx_description
1 polymer ?
#
loop_
_entity_poly.entity_id
_entity_poly.type
_entity_poly.pdbx_seq_one_letter_code
_entity_poly.pdbx_strand_id
1 'polypeptide(L)'
;MSVLEQHPDGVLDRGPLTDQQRRLWFLDRLDPGEAAYNISTTVLLRGPLDVDRLVEAFDSVVARHESLRTRFVESGGEPVQEVLRPRRTPVLRTDVPDEDAAQRAVKELILAPFDLAAGRLVRIGLFRLDADRHVLCTVVHHIIGDGWSLNLLFRQAADIYRGVEPAAPPMRYLDYARAHQGADEKALAYWRSVLAEAPVLDLPPDRSRPARRTSAGVAVSRVFDDGMWTSVQAVAREMRCTPFMVLMTVYQLLLAQVSGQDEVCVGTPLAGRDEVAAESVFGYFVRMLVLRGDLSGDVTFRDLVRRTRTACLGAFSRPWIPFEELVADSAAPRDPSRNPLFQAAFTLHTTMDVSANGFESFEGVAVEGFGEGSRRTVTDVAMDVFVSSTAINARADRDRMEVVLTASADLFEESGAEKLANRFAEVLRAVLADPDVRVWELPLVPEAEREDLLGIGTGPELDVGLAPLARIEQVVTTTPDATAVHSGGERMSYRQLWESAGDLAEELHAAGVAAGHLVGVSLPRGPGQIVALLAVWRSGAGYVPFDTGLPERRLKVLTAQAGVAAVITADGIRPGAGASAVAAEPAYVEFTSGSTGVPKPVLVGRAAVAERVAWMVPAYRLTAADRVVQFADLGFDTHVEEIWPTLAAGATLVLLPEGPRSLPEVLAADPGITVLDLPTAYWHALLDLEPRWPPALRLVILGGEQVDAAAIGRWRRHHGDRVRLVNTYGPTETTVIVTAAELTAADAGEASGTAAASTTATTAATATTPAAQPPRRPPIGRPIGGVRAYVLDAAGRLVPRGTPGELCLAGAGLADGYLGRPDLTAERFHPDPYGKGLMYRTGDRVRWRRDEPVLEFLGRLDRQLKVRGVRIEPGEVEAVLTGHPDVGQAVVTAFGESLVAYVTGTEAVDQVRAFAAERLPALLVPQIVLPLTELPLTAHGKVDVRALPVPAADAAVRTAFEAPRTEAEELVALIFTELLPVERVGVHDDFFGLGGHSLLAIRVIARVRAVVGLDLPVRLLFDRSTVAGFAEAVEAALLAEIDQLTEDEAEAQLAARMEAG
;
A
#
# COMPACT_ATOMS: atom_id res chain seq x y z
N MET A 1 50.34 42.74 16.26
CA MET A 1 50.44 42.24 17.65
C MET A 1 49.13 42.55 18.38
N SER A 2 48.26 41.55 18.50
CA SER A 2 47.11 41.56 19.40
C SER A 2 46.79 40.09 19.70
N VAL A 3 47.13 39.70 20.93
CA VAL A 3 46.72 38.53 21.72
C VAL A 3 46.31 37.27 20.93
N LEU A 4 47.28 36.39 20.71
CA LEU A 4 47.03 34.95 20.54
C LEU A 4 46.52 34.40 21.87
N GLU A 5 45.20 34.27 22.03
CA GLU A 5 44.64 33.40 23.06
C GLU A 5 45.07 31.96 22.75
N GLN A 6 46.01 31.45 23.55
CA GLN A 6 46.41 30.05 23.48
C GLN A 6 45.25 29.19 23.98
N HIS A 7 44.51 28.58 23.06
CA HIS A 7 43.51 27.57 23.40
C HIS A 7 44.18 26.32 24.02
N PRO A 8 43.64 25.74 25.11
CA PRO A 8 44.37 24.75 25.92
C PRO A 8 44.70 23.39 25.27
N ASP A 9 44.21 23.06 24.06
CA ASP A 9 44.25 21.68 23.52
C ASP A 9 44.90 21.51 22.14
N GLY A 10 45.75 22.45 21.71
CA GLY A 10 46.39 22.39 20.38
C GLY A 10 45.47 22.80 19.22
N VAL A 11 44.39 23.53 19.53
CA VAL A 11 43.52 24.24 18.58
C VAL A 11 44.23 25.54 18.14
N LEU A 12 44.21 25.81 16.84
CA LEU A 12 44.85 26.96 16.19
C LEU A 12 43.86 28.08 15.85
N ASP A 13 42.63 27.74 15.49
CA ASP A 13 41.57 28.68 15.13
C ASP A 13 40.21 28.01 15.34
N ARG A 14 39.15 28.80 15.52
CA ARG A 14 37.78 28.34 15.74
C ARG A 14 36.78 29.23 15.00
N GLY A 15 35.74 28.63 14.44
CA GLY A 15 34.70 29.38 13.75
C GLY A 15 33.40 28.59 13.52
N PRO A 16 32.42 29.22 12.87
CA PRO A 16 31.14 28.59 12.58
C PRO A 16 31.28 27.51 11.50
N LEU A 17 30.38 26.53 11.50
CA LEU A 17 30.19 25.66 10.33
C LEU A 17 29.59 26.47 9.19
N THR A 18 29.89 26.07 7.95
CA THR A 18 29.03 26.45 6.83
C THR A 18 27.67 25.79 6.99
N ASP A 19 26.62 26.37 6.40
CA ASP A 19 25.28 25.80 6.48
C ASP A 19 25.20 24.40 5.81
N GLN A 20 26.06 24.13 4.82
CA GLN A 20 26.24 22.80 4.25
C GLN A 20 26.83 21.82 5.27
N GLN A 21 27.86 22.23 6.02
CA GLN A 21 28.45 21.40 7.08
C GLN A 21 27.47 21.16 8.23
N ARG A 22 26.63 22.15 8.60
CA ARG A 22 25.61 21.98 9.65
C ARG A 22 24.64 20.85 9.31
N ARG A 23 24.21 20.73 8.05
CA ARG A 23 23.36 19.64 7.58
C ARG A 23 24.02 18.28 7.81
N LEU A 24 25.26 18.10 7.38
CA LEU A 24 25.98 16.83 7.56
C LEU A 24 26.22 16.52 9.04
N TRP A 25 26.53 17.53 9.85
CA TRP A 25 26.66 17.37 11.31
C TRP A 25 25.34 16.92 11.95
N PHE A 26 24.21 17.53 11.55
CA PHE A 26 22.89 17.11 12.04
C PHE A 26 22.55 15.67 11.63
N LEU A 27 22.84 15.28 10.40
CA LEU A 27 22.60 13.90 9.92
C LEU A 27 23.50 12.88 10.65
N ASP A 28 24.77 13.21 10.91
CA ASP A 28 25.66 12.39 11.76
C ASP A 28 25.14 12.24 13.20
N ARG A 29 24.51 13.28 13.76
CA ARG A 29 23.88 13.20 15.09
C ARG A 29 22.59 12.36 15.09
N LEU A 30 21.85 12.35 13.99
CA LEU A 30 20.60 11.62 13.85
C LEU A 30 20.85 10.10 13.79
N ASP A 31 21.87 9.69 13.03
CA ASP A 31 22.26 8.28 12.84
C ASP A 31 23.77 8.07 13.11
N PRO A 32 24.22 8.09 14.39
CA PRO A 32 25.64 8.02 14.72
C PRO A 32 26.28 6.70 14.26
N GLY A 33 27.43 6.79 13.60
CA GLY A 33 28.20 5.63 13.16
C GLY A 33 27.84 5.10 11.76
N GLU A 34 26.94 5.76 11.04
CA GLU A 34 26.69 5.48 9.62
C GLU A 34 27.88 5.90 8.73
N ALA A 35 28.19 5.07 7.74
CA ALA A 35 29.30 5.32 6.80
C ALA A 35 28.86 6.04 5.52
N ALA A 36 27.56 6.39 5.40
CA ALA A 36 27.00 6.99 4.19
C ALA A 36 27.71 8.27 3.74
N TYR A 37 28.37 8.99 4.65
CA TYR A 37 29.13 10.22 4.35
C TYR A 37 30.63 10.02 4.24
N ASN A 38 31.10 8.77 4.11
CA ASN A 38 32.51 8.49 3.84
C ASN A 38 32.72 8.48 2.32
N ILE A 39 33.36 9.53 1.80
CA ILE A 39 33.78 9.60 0.41
C ILE A 39 35.18 9.01 0.26
N SER A 40 35.45 8.34 -0.86
CA SER A 40 36.72 7.67 -1.06
C SER A 40 37.22 7.71 -2.50
N THR A 41 38.50 7.43 -2.66
CA THR A 41 39.13 7.17 -3.96
C THR A 41 40.11 6.03 -3.79
N THR A 42 40.04 5.05 -4.70
CA THR A 42 40.88 3.86 -4.67
C THR A 42 41.55 3.66 -6.03
N VAL A 43 42.87 3.49 -6.02
CA VAL A 43 43.68 3.31 -7.23
C VAL A 43 44.67 2.17 -7.05
N LEU A 44 45.03 1.53 -8.17
CA LEU A 44 46.10 0.56 -8.27
C LEU A 44 47.37 1.29 -8.72
N LEU A 45 48.45 1.13 -7.94
CA LEU A 45 49.77 1.66 -8.22
C LEU A 45 50.65 0.53 -8.75
N ARG A 46 51.27 0.73 -9.92
CA ARG A 46 52.19 -0.22 -10.56
C ARG A 46 53.57 0.40 -10.77
N GLY A 47 54.59 -0.19 -10.16
CA GLY A 47 55.99 0.22 -10.28
C GLY A 47 56.69 0.36 -8.92
N PRO A 48 57.97 0.76 -8.91
CA PRO A 48 58.78 0.92 -7.70
C PRO A 48 58.28 2.09 -6.85
N LEU A 49 57.36 1.82 -5.93
CA LEU A 49 56.77 2.81 -5.04
C LEU A 49 57.69 3.10 -3.84
N ASP A 50 58.11 4.36 -3.69
CA ASP A 50 58.73 4.84 -2.46
C ASP A 50 57.63 5.17 -1.43
N VAL A 51 57.38 4.21 -0.55
CA VAL A 51 56.28 4.30 0.42
C VAL A 51 56.50 5.46 1.39
N ASP A 52 57.74 5.75 1.80
CA ASP A 52 57.99 6.80 2.79
C ASP A 52 57.84 8.19 2.16
N ARG A 53 58.30 8.37 0.91
CA ARG A 53 58.04 9.59 0.12
C ARG A 53 56.54 9.82 -0.12
N LEU A 54 55.76 8.74 -0.33
CA LEU A 54 54.31 8.83 -0.46
C LEU A 54 53.65 9.30 0.85
N VAL A 55 54.06 8.75 2.00
CA VAL A 55 53.53 9.16 3.30
C VAL A 55 53.88 10.62 3.60
N GLU A 56 55.11 11.04 3.33
CA GLU A 56 55.52 12.44 3.49
C GLU A 56 54.71 13.39 2.60
N ALA A 57 54.38 12.97 1.37
CA ALA A 57 53.55 13.75 0.47
C ALA A 57 52.14 13.98 1.05
N PHE A 58 51.47 12.93 1.54
CA PHE A 58 50.16 13.06 2.18
C PHE A 58 50.21 13.90 3.47
N ASP A 59 51.23 13.71 4.31
CA ASP A 59 51.44 14.52 5.52
C ASP A 59 51.58 16.00 5.19
N SER A 60 52.29 16.34 4.10
CA SER A 60 52.44 17.72 3.62
C SER A 60 51.10 18.31 3.15
N VAL A 61 50.28 17.55 2.39
CA VAL A 61 48.95 18.02 1.97
C VAL A 61 48.03 18.25 3.17
N VAL A 62 48.03 17.34 4.15
CA VAL A 62 47.22 17.48 5.38
C VAL A 62 47.68 18.67 6.23
N ALA A 63 48.98 18.93 6.32
CA ALA A 63 49.49 20.11 7.01
C ALA A 63 49.04 21.41 6.30
N ARG A 64 49.03 21.41 4.96
CA ARG A 64 48.68 22.55 4.12
C ARG A 64 47.23 22.98 4.25
N HIS A 65 46.29 22.03 4.21
CA HIS A 65 44.85 22.34 4.22
C HIS A 65 44.25 22.17 5.60
N GLU A 66 43.75 23.26 6.19
CA GLU A 66 43.18 23.23 7.54
C GLU A 66 41.94 22.33 7.70
N SER A 67 41.12 22.20 6.64
CA SER A 67 39.92 21.36 6.64
C SER A 67 40.25 19.89 6.95
N LEU A 68 41.40 19.38 6.47
CA LEU A 68 41.87 18.00 6.72
C LEU A 68 42.24 17.74 8.19
N ARG A 69 42.41 18.80 8.99
CA ARG A 69 42.81 18.78 10.39
C ARG A 69 41.81 19.53 11.28
N THR A 70 40.55 19.51 10.88
CA THR A 70 39.44 20.15 11.59
C THR A 70 38.59 19.12 12.33
N ARG A 71 38.17 19.45 13.56
CA ARG A 71 37.15 18.71 14.33
C ARG A 71 35.90 19.55 14.49
N PHE A 72 34.78 18.89 14.75
CA PHE A 72 33.47 19.51 14.97
C PHE A 72 33.01 19.19 16.38
N VAL A 73 32.83 20.23 17.18
CA VAL A 73 32.41 20.12 18.58
C VAL A 73 31.21 21.01 18.84
N GLU A 74 30.44 20.67 19.86
CA GLU A 74 29.35 21.52 20.32
C GLU A 74 29.88 22.49 21.38
N SER A 75 29.50 23.76 21.27
CA SER A 75 29.89 24.76 22.25
C SER A 75 28.80 25.82 22.39
N GLY A 76 28.20 25.89 23.58
CA GLY A 76 27.08 26.79 23.85
C GLY A 76 25.77 26.39 23.14
N GLY A 77 25.57 25.10 22.85
CA GLY A 77 24.40 24.59 22.14
C GLY A 77 24.46 24.67 20.61
N GLU A 78 25.56 25.19 20.06
CA GLU A 78 25.77 25.34 18.62
C GLU A 78 26.99 24.52 18.16
N PRO A 79 26.96 23.92 16.96
CA PRO A 79 28.12 23.27 16.40
C PRO A 79 29.15 24.31 15.95
N VAL A 80 30.42 24.04 16.26
CA VAL A 80 31.58 24.85 15.83
C VAL A 80 32.66 23.94 15.26
N GLN A 81 33.47 24.50 14.36
CA GLN A 81 34.63 23.81 13.81
C GLN A 81 35.91 24.38 14.44
N GLU A 82 36.78 23.48 14.88
CA GLU A 82 38.07 23.79 15.51
C GLU A 82 39.21 23.23 14.67
N VAL A 83 40.08 24.12 14.21
CA VAL A 83 41.24 23.80 13.40
C VAL A 83 42.38 23.35 14.32
N LEU A 84 42.87 22.12 14.16
CA LEU A 84 43.93 21.57 14.99
C LEU A 84 45.31 21.82 14.41
N ARG A 85 46.35 21.76 15.27
CA ARG A 85 47.74 21.69 14.82
C ARG A 85 47.97 20.47 13.90
N PRO A 86 48.77 20.61 12.84
CA PRO A 86 49.15 19.48 11.99
C PRO A 86 49.74 18.33 12.82
N ARG A 87 49.31 17.11 12.49
CA ARG A 87 49.82 15.85 13.04
C ARG A 87 50.10 14.91 11.87
N ARG A 88 51.02 13.95 12.05
CA ARG A 88 51.23 12.89 11.05
C ARG A 88 49.95 12.09 10.86
N THR A 89 49.61 11.84 9.61
CA THR A 89 48.44 11.07 9.19
C THR A 89 48.80 9.59 9.28
N PRO A 90 48.07 8.78 10.06
CA PRO A 90 48.34 7.35 10.11
C PRO A 90 47.98 6.70 8.77
N VAL A 91 48.97 6.09 8.12
CA VAL A 91 48.78 5.29 6.90
C VAL A 91 48.77 3.82 7.30
N LEU A 92 47.62 3.15 7.11
CA LEU A 92 47.48 1.72 7.34
C LEU A 92 48.21 0.97 6.23
N ARG A 93 49.32 0.31 6.56
CA ARG A 93 50.11 -0.51 5.63
C ARG A 93 49.80 -1.97 5.89
N THR A 94 49.38 -2.72 4.89
CA THR A 94 49.01 -4.14 5.07
C THR A 94 49.39 -4.95 3.84
N ASP A 95 50.03 -6.09 4.05
CA ASP A 95 50.26 -7.07 3.00
C ASP A 95 49.00 -7.90 2.78
N VAL A 96 48.54 -8.00 1.54
CA VAL A 96 47.33 -8.74 1.16
C VAL A 96 47.70 -9.80 0.12
N PRO A 97 47.14 -11.02 0.23
CA PRO A 97 47.54 -12.14 -0.61
C PRO A 97 47.10 -11.99 -2.08
N ASP A 98 46.01 -11.27 -2.34
CA ASP A 98 45.37 -11.12 -3.64
C ASP A 98 44.48 -9.86 -3.70
N GLU A 99 43.96 -9.56 -4.89
CA GLU A 99 43.10 -8.40 -5.14
C GLU A 99 41.76 -8.50 -4.41
N ASP A 100 41.24 -9.71 -4.18
CA ASP A 100 39.98 -9.92 -3.43
C ASP A 100 40.15 -9.56 -1.95
N ALA A 101 41.28 -9.93 -1.34
CA ALA A 101 41.64 -9.52 0.00
C ALA A 101 41.86 -8.01 0.09
N ALA A 102 42.48 -7.40 -0.92
CA ALA A 102 42.60 -5.95 -1.02
C ALA A 102 41.22 -5.28 -1.09
N GLN A 103 40.28 -5.78 -1.90
CA GLN A 103 38.91 -5.28 -1.97
C GLN A 103 38.18 -5.37 -0.62
N ARG A 104 38.32 -6.48 0.11
CA ARG A 104 37.73 -6.63 1.45
C ARG A 104 38.30 -5.60 2.43
N ALA A 105 39.62 -5.42 2.43
CA ALA A 105 40.30 -4.46 3.31
C ALA A 105 39.95 -3.00 2.95
N VAL A 106 39.84 -2.67 1.66
CA VAL A 106 39.36 -1.37 1.17
C VAL A 106 37.93 -1.11 1.65
N LYS A 107 37.03 -2.11 1.52
CA LYS A 107 35.64 -2.01 1.98
C LYS A 107 35.56 -1.78 3.49
N GLU A 108 36.34 -2.51 4.28
CA GLU A 108 36.41 -2.33 5.74
C GLU A 108 36.89 -0.91 6.10
N LEU A 109 37.93 -0.42 5.41
CA LEU A 109 38.45 0.92 5.61
C LEU A 109 37.41 2.01 5.29
N ILE A 110 36.64 1.84 4.20
CA ILE A 110 35.59 2.79 3.79
C ILE A 110 34.42 2.79 4.78
N LEU A 111 34.00 1.61 5.26
CA LEU A 111 32.81 1.46 6.11
C LEU A 111 33.04 1.76 7.59
N ALA A 112 34.29 1.78 8.07
CA ALA A 112 34.53 2.15 9.46
C ALA A 112 34.08 3.61 9.71
N PRO A 113 33.38 3.91 10.83
CA PRO A 113 32.83 5.23 11.08
C PRO A 113 33.91 6.26 11.44
N PHE A 114 33.60 7.54 11.24
CA PHE A 114 34.41 8.65 11.76
C PHE A 114 33.76 9.23 13.01
N ASP A 115 34.58 9.75 13.93
CA ASP A 115 34.12 10.60 15.03
C ASP A 115 34.48 12.05 14.72
N LEU A 116 33.44 12.87 14.45
CA LEU A 116 33.58 14.27 14.11
C LEU A 116 34.25 15.10 15.22
N ALA A 117 34.10 14.73 16.49
CA ALA A 117 34.69 15.43 17.63
C ALA A 117 36.17 15.07 17.84
N ALA A 118 36.62 13.91 17.37
CA ALA A 118 38.01 13.48 17.51
C ALA A 118 38.98 14.16 16.51
N GLY A 119 38.48 14.67 15.38
CA GLY A 119 39.27 15.43 14.40
C GLY A 119 40.19 14.62 13.48
N ARG A 120 40.00 13.29 13.40
CA ARG A 120 40.76 12.39 12.50
C ARG A 120 39.90 11.96 11.32
N LEU A 121 39.52 12.92 10.48
CA LEU A 121 38.50 12.75 9.43
C LEU A 121 39.07 12.32 8.06
N VAL A 122 40.31 11.82 8.07
CA VAL A 122 41.04 11.31 6.91
C VAL A 122 41.66 9.98 7.27
N ARG A 123 41.54 8.98 6.39
CA ARG A 123 42.18 7.67 6.51
C ARG A 123 42.84 7.31 5.19
N ILE A 124 44.02 6.72 5.26
CA ILE A 124 44.79 6.29 4.10
C ILE A 124 45.19 4.83 4.34
N GLY A 125 44.82 3.95 3.41
CA GLY A 125 45.22 2.55 3.38
C GLY A 125 46.12 2.28 2.17
N LEU A 126 47.24 1.60 2.41
CA LEU A 126 48.15 1.12 1.39
C LEU A 126 48.28 -0.39 1.53
N PHE A 127 47.67 -1.12 0.59
CA PHE A 127 47.63 -2.57 0.59
C PHE A 127 48.61 -3.12 -0.44
N ARG A 128 49.63 -3.85 -0.01
CA ARG A 128 50.66 -4.40 -0.90
C ARG A 128 50.24 -5.77 -1.40
N LEU A 129 50.13 -5.93 -2.73
CA LEU A 129 49.86 -7.20 -3.40
C LEU A 129 51.19 -7.95 -3.65
N ASP A 130 52.19 -7.23 -4.14
CA ASP A 130 53.56 -7.72 -4.33
C ASP A 130 54.56 -6.55 -4.35
N ALA A 131 55.80 -6.78 -4.80
CA ALA A 131 56.86 -5.78 -4.79
C ALA A 131 56.53 -4.52 -5.63
N ASP A 132 55.77 -4.66 -6.72
CA ASP A 132 55.51 -3.58 -7.67
C ASP A 132 54.03 -3.18 -7.73
N ARG A 133 53.14 -3.88 -7.04
CA ARG A 133 51.69 -3.62 -7.06
C ARG A 133 51.14 -3.27 -5.68
N HIS A 134 50.54 -2.09 -5.58
CA HIS A 134 49.93 -1.58 -4.34
C HIS A 134 48.54 -1.00 -4.62
N VAL A 135 47.59 -1.23 -3.72
CA VAL A 135 46.27 -0.58 -3.74
C VAL A 135 46.29 0.57 -2.73
N LEU A 136 46.09 1.79 -3.22
CA LEU A 136 46.00 2.99 -2.40
C LEU A 136 44.53 3.41 -2.27
N CYS A 137 44.00 3.43 -1.05
CA CYS A 137 42.67 3.91 -0.74
C CYS A 137 42.75 5.11 0.20
N THR A 138 42.10 6.21 -0.18
CA THR A 138 41.95 7.39 0.69
C THR A 138 40.48 7.60 0.99
N VAL A 139 40.14 7.74 2.27
CA VAL A 139 38.77 7.91 2.77
C VAL A 139 38.70 9.19 3.57
N VAL A 140 37.71 10.04 3.29
CA VAL A 140 37.50 11.33 3.94
C VAL A 140 36.04 11.43 4.36
N HIS A 141 35.75 12.01 5.53
CA HIS A 141 34.37 12.34 5.89
C HIS A 141 33.89 13.54 5.06
N HIS A 142 32.72 13.43 4.43
CA HIS A 142 32.22 14.42 3.47
C HIS A 142 32.07 15.85 4.07
N ILE A 143 31.97 15.97 5.40
CA ILE A 143 31.91 17.27 6.11
C ILE A 143 33.18 18.12 5.96
N ILE A 144 34.34 17.53 5.67
CA ILE A 144 35.61 18.28 5.49
C ILE A 144 36.06 18.37 4.03
N GLY A 145 35.41 17.67 3.11
CA GLY A 145 35.81 17.62 1.71
C GLY A 145 34.74 17.05 0.81
N ASP A 146 34.80 17.39 -0.47
CA ASP A 146 33.92 16.89 -1.52
C ASP A 146 34.69 16.15 -2.63
N GLY A 147 33.99 15.65 -3.66
CA GLY A 147 34.62 14.95 -4.78
C GLY A 147 35.68 15.79 -5.51
N TRP A 148 35.52 17.13 -5.54
CA TRP A 148 36.55 18.03 -6.07
C TRP A 148 37.78 18.06 -5.16
N SER A 149 37.56 18.12 -3.85
CA SER A 149 38.62 18.10 -2.84
C SER A 149 39.43 16.81 -2.86
N LEU A 150 38.79 15.64 -3.04
CA LEU A 150 39.51 14.37 -3.20
C LEU A 150 40.48 14.41 -4.40
N ASN A 151 40.04 14.94 -5.55
CA ASN A 151 40.93 15.10 -6.70
C ASN A 151 42.11 16.03 -6.40
N LEU A 152 41.87 17.13 -5.66
CA LEU A 152 42.91 18.06 -5.24
C LEU A 152 43.95 17.38 -4.32
N LEU A 153 43.49 16.56 -3.37
CA LEU A 153 44.36 15.82 -2.45
C LEU A 153 45.29 14.86 -3.21
N PHE A 154 44.76 14.07 -4.14
CA PHE A 154 45.56 13.15 -4.93
C PHE A 154 46.56 13.87 -5.84
N ARG A 155 46.12 14.93 -6.55
CA ARG A 155 47.00 15.71 -7.43
C ARG A 155 48.15 16.33 -6.67
N GLN A 156 47.87 16.98 -5.53
CA GLN A 156 48.92 17.60 -4.72
C GLN A 156 49.86 16.58 -4.08
N ALA A 157 49.35 15.42 -3.67
CA ALA A 157 50.20 14.34 -3.18
C ALA A 157 51.14 13.83 -4.29
N ALA A 158 50.67 13.71 -5.54
CA ALA A 158 51.51 13.34 -6.68
C ALA A 158 52.54 14.42 -7.04
N ASP A 159 52.18 15.71 -6.95
CA ASP A 159 53.11 16.84 -7.15
C ASP A 159 54.25 16.81 -6.14
N ILE A 160 53.91 16.71 -4.85
CA ILE A 160 54.90 16.67 -3.75
C ILE A 160 55.76 15.42 -3.87
N TYR A 161 55.16 14.29 -4.21
CA TYR A 161 55.91 13.07 -4.49
C TYR A 161 56.87 13.24 -5.67
N ARG A 162 56.64 14.13 -6.63
CA ARG A 162 57.61 14.43 -7.71
C ARG A 162 58.63 15.52 -7.33
N GLY A 163 58.56 16.04 -6.11
CA GLY A 163 59.37 17.17 -5.67
C GLY A 163 58.87 18.54 -6.16
N VAL A 164 57.62 18.62 -6.62
CA VAL A 164 56.96 19.87 -7.01
C VAL A 164 56.12 20.38 -5.84
N GLU A 165 56.47 21.54 -5.29
CA GLU A 165 55.72 22.16 -4.21
C GLU A 165 54.44 22.83 -4.76
N PRO A 166 53.23 22.45 -4.31
CA PRO A 166 51.98 23.06 -4.77
C PRO A 166 51.88 24.54 -4.40
N ALA A 167 51.05 25.31 -5.12
CA ALA A 167 50.74 26.71 -4.77
C ALA A 167 49.90 26.81 -3.48
N ALA A 168 50.11 27.85 -2.68
CA ALA A 168 49.36 28.05 -1.41
C ALA A 168 47.89 28.29 -1.74
N PRO A 169 46.94 27.74 -0.96
CA PRO A 169 45.53 28.02 -1.19
C PRO A 169 45.30 29.53 -1.02
N PRO A 170 44.56 30.17 -1.94
CA PRO A 170 44.40 31.63 -1.94
C PRO A 170 43.55 32.14 -0.77
N MET A 171 42.86 31.25 -0.07
CA MET A 171 42.08 31.53 1.13
C MET A 171 42.00 30.30 2.04
N ARG A 172 41.61 30.53 3.29
CA ARG A 172 41.30 29.48 4.29
C ARG A 172 39.82 29.10 4.21
N TYR A 173 39.47 27.83 4.42
CA TYR A 173 38.08 27.38 4.41
C TYR A 173 37.28 27.96 5.58
N LEU A 174 37.91 28.16 6.74
CA LEU A 174 37.27 28.79 7.88
C LEU A 174 36.90 30.26 7.61
N ASP A 175 37.70 30.96 6.80
CA ASP A 175 37.39 32.33 6.38
C ASP A 175 36.25 32.34 5.36
N TYR A 176 36.18 31.35 4.46
CA TYR A 176 35.00 31.12 3.61
C TYR A 176 33.74 30.91 4.46
N ALA A 177 33.82 30.06 5.49
CA ALA A 177 32.71 29.77 6.38
C ALA A 177 32.22 31.01 7.13
N ARG A 178 33.13 31.89 7.59
CA ARG A 178 32.77 33.16 8.23
C ARG A 178 32.09 34.14 7.28
N ALA A 179 32.51 34.18 6.01
CA ALA A 179 31.96 35.09 5.01
C ALA A 179 30.59 34.67 4.47
N HIS A 180 30.26 33.38 4.55
CA HIS A 180 29.05 32.79 3.95
C HIS A 180 28.05 32.32 5.02
N GLN A 181 27.60 33.26 5.86
CA GLN A 181 26.61 33.00 6.92
C GLN A 181 25.28 33.69 6.61
N GLY A 182 24.18 32.97 6.82
CA GLY A 182 22.82 33.49 6.67
C GLY A 182 22.31 33.52 5.24
N ALA A 183 20.99 33.63 5.10
CA ALA A 183 20.29 33.55 3.82
C ALA A 183 19.91 34.91 3.21
N ASP A 184 19.88 34.95 1.88
CA ASP A 184 19.35 36.07 1.13
C ASP A 184 17.82 35.98 1.05
N GLU A 185 17.12 36.92 1.69
CA GLU A 185 15.65 36.96 1.73
C GLU A 185 14.99 37.00 0.34
N LYS A 186 15.63 37.60 -0.68
CA LYS A 186 15.07 37.61 -2.04
C LYS A 186 15.20 36.25 -2.70
N ALA A 187 16.28 35.53 -2.45
CA ALA A 187 16.42 34.15 -2.90
C ALA A 187 15.46 33.22 -2.15
N LEU A 188 15.25 33.42 -0.85
CA LEU A 188 14.25 32.67 -0.07
C LEU A 188 12.82 32.90 -0.61
N ALA A 189 12.44 34.15 -0.93
CA ALA A 189 11.15 34.47 -1.54
C ALA A 189 10.93 33.80 -2.91
N TYR A 190 11.99 33.64 -3.71
CA TYR A 190 11.91 32.88 -4.96
C TYR A 190 11.63 31.40 -4.70
N TRP A 191 12.36 30.77 -3.78
CA TRP A 191 12.18 29.35 -3.49
C TRP A 191 10.84 29.04 -2.82
N ARG A 192 10.32 29.95 -1.98
CA ARG A 192 8.94 29.94 -1.48
C ARG A 192 7.93 29.78 -2.60
N SER A 193 8.07 30.58 -3.66
CA SER A 193 7.18 30.53 -4.81
C SER A 193 7.34 29.25 -5.62
N VAL A 194 8.57 28.74 -5.81
CA VAL A 194 8.84 27.56 -6.64
C VAL A 194 8.40 26.27 -5.94
N LEU A 195 8.62 26.18 -4.64
CA LEU A 195 8.35 24.99 -3.81
C LEU A 195 7.01 25.06 -3.07
N ALA A 196 6.21 26.11 -3.30
CA ALA A 196 4.84 26.17 -2.84
C ALA A 196 4.07 24.94 -3.35
N GLU A 197 3.49 24.18 -2.42
CA GLU A 197 2.71 22.97 -2.73
C GLU A 197 3.50 21.93 -3.56
N ALA A 198 4.82 21.85 -3.38
CA ALA A 198 5.64 20.89 -4.11
C ALA A 198 5.14 19.45 -3.89
N PRO A 199 4.97 18.64 -4.96
CA PRO A 199 4.45 17.30 -4.83
C PRO A 199 5.46 16.39 -4.13
N VAL A 200 4.97 15.54 -3.22
CA VAL A 200 5.75 14.39 -2.76
C VAL A 200 5.70 13.35 -3.87
N LEU A 201 6.86 12.88 -4.32
CA LEU A 201 6.97 11.86 -5.34
C LEU A 201 6.43 10.52 -4.78
N ASP A 202 5.45 9.95 -5.48
CA ASP A 202 4.82 8.67 -5.16
C ASP A 202 5.23 7.60 -6.18
N LEU A 203 6.52 7.24 -6.16
CA LEU A 203 6.98 6.09 -6.95
C LEU A 203 6.41 4.80 -6.36
N PRO A 204 5.83 3.92 -7.20
CA PRO A 204 5.36 2.62 -6.75
C PRO A 204 6.52 1.74 -6.26
N PRO A 205 6.59 1.42 -4.96
CA PRO A 205 7.65 0.60 -4.44
C PRO A 205 7.34 -0.89 -4.65
N ASP A 206 8.38 -1.71 -4.73
CA ASP A 206 8.27 -3.18 -4.72
C ASP A 206 7.90 -3.67 -3.32
N ARG A 207 8.33 -2.95 -2.29
CA ARG A 207 8.15 -3.26 -0.87
C ARG A 207 7.36 -2.18 -0.14
N SER A 208 6.70 -2.55 0.95
CA SER A 208 6.06 -1.57 1.83
C SER A 208 7.10 -0.64 2.42
N ARG A 209 6.84 0.67 2.37
CA ARG A 209 7.73 1.69 2.95
C ARG A 209 7.85 1.48 4.46
N PRO A 210 9.07 1.38 5.02
CA PRO A 210 9.27 1.27 6.46
C PRO A 210 9.01 2.61 7.18
N ALA A 211 8.76 2.57 8.49
CA ALA A 211 8.56 3.78 9.29
C ALA A 211 9.81 4.68 9.38
N ARG A 212 11.01 4.11 9.21
CA ARG A 212 12.28 4.82 9.13
C ARG A 212 13.08 4.24 7.97
N ARG A 213 13.73 5.10 7.20
CA ARG A 213 14.59 4.71 6.08
C ARG A 213 15.94 4.18 6.56
N THR A 214 16.57 3.34 5.75
CA THR A 214 17.95 2.89 5.91
C THR A 214 18.83 3.43 4.79
N SER A 215 20.15 3.18 4.91
CA SER A 215 21.15 3.50 3.88
C SER A 215 21.38 2.33 2.89
N ALA A 216 20.58 1.26 2.97
CA ALA A 216 20.69 0.12 2.06
C ALA A 216 20.18 0.48 0.66
N GLY A 217 20.98 0.21 -0.37
CA GLY A 217 20.62 0.52 -1.75
C GLY A 217 21.13 -0.51 -2.75
N VAL A 218 20.48 -0.55 -3.91
CA VAL A 218 20.87 -1.30 -5.09
C VAL A 218 21.33 -0.34 -6.18
N ALA A 219 22.24 -0.79 -7.05
CA ALA A 219 22.78 0.03 -8.14
C ALA A 219 22.81 -0.77 -9.45
N VAL A 220 22.21 -0.20 -10.50
CA VAL A 220 22.17 -0.79 -11.85
C VAL A 220 22.86 0.14 -12.82
N SER A 221 23.90 -0.36 -13.52
CA SER A 221 24.63 0.40 -14.54
C SER A 221 24.13 0.08 -15.95
N ARG A 222 24.10 1.11 -16.80
CA ARG A 222 23.85 1.03 -18.24
C ARG A 222 24.92 1.84 -18.98
N VAL A 223 25.63 1.17 -19.87
CA VAL A 223 26.68 1.78 -20.71
C VAL A 223 26.14 1.97 -22.12
N PHE A 224 26.39 3.15 -22.68
CA PHE A 224 26.05 3.56 -24.04
C PHE A 224 27.33 3.94 -24.78
N ASP A 225 27.76 3.08 -25.70
CA ASP A 225 28.90 3.26 -26.61
C ASP A 225 28.45 3.31 -28.09
N ASP A 226 27.13 3.37 -28.32
CA ASP A 226 26.44 3.37 -29.61
C ASP A 226 26.22 4.78 -30.19
N GLY A 227 26.97 5.77 -29.72
CA GLY A 227 26.82 7.18 -30.13
C GLY A 227 25.72 7.95 -29.40
N MET A 228 25.07 7.36 -28.37
CA MET A 228 24.02 8.00 -27.57
C MET A 228 24.43 9.38 -27.04
N TRP A 229 25.66 9.49 -26.52
CA TRP A 229 26.17 10.74 -25.96
C TRP A 229 26.24 11.85 -27.01
N THR A 230 26.70 11.52 -28.22
CA THR A 230 26.74 12.44 -29.36
C THR A 230 25.33 12.93 -29.72
N SER A 231 24.33 12.05 -29.68
CA SER A 231 22.92 12.41 -29.91
C SER A 231 22.38 13.35 -28.83
N VAL A 232 22.67 13.10 -27.55
CA VAL A 232 22.33 14.01 -26.45
C VAL A 232 22.96 15.40 -26.68
N GLN A 233 24.23 15.45 -27.06
CA GLN A 233 24.93 16.71 -27.36
C GLN A 233 24.36 17.43 -28.58
N ALA A 234 23.93 16.70 -29.61
CA ALA A 234 23.30 17.27 -30.79
C ALA A 234 21.96 17.92 -30.44
N VAL A 235 21.09 17.22 -29.71
CA VAL A 235 19.80 17.74 -29.24
C VAL A 235 20.00 18.94 -28.32
N ALA A 236 20.94 18.86 -27.37
CA ALA A 236 21.24 19.97 -26.46
C ALA A 236 21.65 21.24 -27.24
N ARG A 237 22.50 21.09 -28.26
CA ARG A 237 22.95 22.18 -29.13
C ARG A 237 21.81 22.76 -29.96
N GLU A 238 20.98 21.91 -30.56
CA GLU A 238 19.79 22.33 -31.32
C GLU A 238 18.83 23.15 -30.45
N MET A 239 18.57 22.69 -29.22
CA MET A 239 17.64 23.33 -28.29
C MET A 239 18.27 24.49 -27.50
N ARG A 240 19.57 24.79 -27.72
CA ARG A 240 20.34 25.81 -27.00
C ARG A 240 20.29 25.61 -25.47
N CYS A 241 20.42 24.37 -25.02
CA CYS A 241 20.48 23.96 -23.62
C CYS A 241 21.75 23.12 -23.36
N THR A 242 21.90 22.58 -22.15
CA THR A 242 23.02 21.69 -21.80
C THR A 242 22.60 20.22 -21.85
N PRO A 243 23.54 19.27 -22.05
CA PRO A 243 23.26 17.84 -21.91
C PRO A 243 22.61 17.47 -20.57
N PHE A 244 22.99 18.15 -19.48
CA PHE A 244 22.35 18.02 -18.16
C PHE A 244 20.84 18.29 -18.24
N MET A 245 20.42 19.39 -18.89
CA MET A 245 19.00 19.75 -18.99
C MET A 245 18.21 18.71 -19.80
N VAL A 246 18.81 18.13 -20.85
CA VAL A 246 18.18 17.06 -21.65
C VAL A 246 17.98 15.81 -20.79
N LEU A 247 19.03 15.30 -20.16
CA LEU A 247 18.96 14.07 -19.35
C LEU A 247 18.10 14.24 -18.10
N MET A 248 18.14 15.41 -17.45
CA MET A 248 17.23 15.77 -16.35
C MET A 248 15.78 15.70 -16.81
N THR A 249 15.46 16.25 -17.99
CA THR A 249 14.10 16.22 -18.54
C THR A 249 13.63 14.78 -18.79
N VAL A 250 14.51 13.91 -19.30
CA VAL A 250 14.21 12.48 -19.48
C VAL A 250 13.92 11.81 -18.14
N TYR A 251 14.71 12.11 -17.11
CA TYR A 251 14.48 11.53 -15.79
C TYR A 251 13.17 12.03 -15.17
N GLN A 252 12.88 13.34 -15.23
CA GLN A 252 11.61 13.90 -14.76
C GLN A 252 10.42 13.28 -15.50
N LEU A 253 10.52 13.08 -16.83
CA LEU A 253 9.50 12.41 -17.62
C LEU A 253 9.29 10.95 -17.19
N LEU A 254 10.37 10.19 -16.96
CA LEU A 254 10.27 8.83 -16.44
C LEU A 254 9.53 8.80 -15.09
N LEU A 255 9.92 9.68 -14.16
CA LEU A 255 9.31 9.74 -12.83
C LEU A 255 7.82 10.10 -12.92
N ALA A 256 7.46 11.07 -13.75
CA ALA A 256 6.08 11.47 -13.99
C ALA A 256 5.24 10.32 -14.58
N GLN A 257 5.76 9.63 -15.60
CA GLN A 257 5.08 8.50 -16.22
C GLN A 257 4.87 7.33 -15.26
N VAL A 258 5.84 7.03 -14.39
CA VAL A 258 5.77 5.90 -13.45
C VAL A 258 4.92 6.21 -12.22
N SER A 259 4.92 7.46 -11.76
CA SER A 259 4.11 7.91 -10.61
C SER A 259 2.69 8.32 -10.98
N GLY A 260 2.43 8.62 -12.26
CA GLY A 260 1.18 9.22 -12.72
C GLY A 260 1.01 10.68 -12.27
N GLN A 261 2.11 11.35 -11.90
CA GLN A 261 2.10 12.75 -11.47
C GLN A 261 2.52 13.68 -12.62
N ASP A 262 1.80 14.79 -12.78
CA ASP A 262 2.13 15.81 -13.78
C ASP A 262 3.27 16.74 -13.32
N GLU A 263 3.62 16.70 -12.04
CA GLU A 263 4.71 17.48 -11.46
C GLU A 263 5.61 16.59 -10.60
N VAL A 264 6.93 16.78 -10.71
CA VAL A 264 7.92 16.02 -9.93
C VAL A 264 9.05 16.91 -9.45
N CYS A 265 9.58 16.64 -8.25
CA CYS A 265 10.75 17.33 -7.72
C CYS A 265 11.98 16.41 -7.73
N VAL A 266 13.07 16.88 -8.34
CA VAL A 266 14.35 16.16 -8.42
C VAL A 266 15.45 16.98 -7.76
N GLY A 267 16.15 16.38 -6.81
CA GLY A 267 17.33 16.96 -6.18
C GLY A 267 18.56 16.89 -7.09
N THR A 268 19.41 17.91 -7.08
CA THR A 268 20.68 17.87 -7.80
C THR A 268 21.80 18.53 -6.99
N PRO A 269 22.95 17.87 -6.82
CA PRO A 269 24.11 18.47 -6.18
C PRO A 269 24.85 19.39 -7.16
N LEU A 270 25.21 20.59 -6.70
CA LEU A 270 26.14 21.50 -7.35
C LEU A 270 27.47 21.52 -6.60
N ALA A 271 28.57 21.71 -7.33
CA ALA A 271 29.91 21.79 -6.73
C ALA A 271 30.07 22.99 -5.76
N GLY A 272 29.31 24.08 -5.97
CA GLY A 272 29.27 25.25 -5.09
C GLY A 272 30.57 26.07 -5.02
N ARG A 273 31.44 25.93 -6.03
CA ARG A 273 32.72 26.65 -6.17
C ARG A 273 32.59 27.79 -7.20
N ASP A 274 31.73 28.76 -6.89
CA ASP A 274 31.44 29.87 -7.81
C ASP A 274 32.57 30.91 -7.84
N GLU A 275 33.38 30.96 -6.78
CA GLU A 275 34.57 31.80 -6.69
C GLU A 275 35.81 31.04 -7.18
N VAL A 276 36.58 31.61 -8.11
CA VAL A 276 37.85 31.04 -8.60
C VAL A 276 38.81 30.71 -7.45
N ALA A 277 38.80 31.50 -6.37
CA ALA A 277 39.61 31.26 -5.19
C ALA A 277 39.25 29.92 -4.49
N ALA A 278 37.97 29.53 -4.52
CA ALA A 278 37.52 28.30 -3.89
C ALA A 278 37.99 27.04 -4.63
N GLU A 279 38.31 27.09 -5.92
CA GLU A 279 38.74 25.91 -6.70
C GLU A 279 40.00 25.21 -6.15
N SER A 280 40.88 25.97 -5.47
CA SER A 280 42.15 25.48 -4.90
C SER A 280 42.09 25.23 -3.40
N VAL A 281 40.89 25.28 -2.79
CA VAL A 281 40.69 25.12 -1.34
C VAL A 281 40.09 23.76 -1.05
N PHE A 282 40.70 22.99 -0.14
CA PHE A 282 40.09 21.75 0.36
C PHE A 282 38.96 22.09 1.34
N GLY A 283 37.76 21.55 1.12
CA GLY A 283 36.59 21.85 1.95
C GLY A 283 35.29 21.30 1.38
N TYR A 284 34.20 21.40 2.13
CA TYR A 284 32.88 20.98 1.67
C TYR A 284 32.10 22.15 1.07
N PHE A 285 31.94 22.16 -0.26
CA PHE A 285 31.24 23.24 -0.98
C PHE A 285 29.92 22.78 -1.62
N VAL A 286 29.58 21.49 -1.56
CA VAL A 286 28.44 20.93 -2.28
C VAL A 286 27.12 21.56 -1.82
N ARG A 287 26.33 22.02 -2.78
CA ARG A 287 25.02 22.63 -2.55
C ARG A 287 23.93 21.73 -3.13
N MET A 288 22.88 21.47 -2.36
CA MET A 288 21.71 20.75 -2.88
C MET A 288 20.68 21.76 -3.41
N LEU A 289 20.21 21.53 -4.64
CA LEU A 289 19.10 22.25 -5.23
C LEU A 289 17.95 21.30 -5.54
N VAL A 290 16.73 21.84 -5.52
CA VAL A 290 15.51 21.12 -5.93
C VAL A 290 15.02 21.70 -7.24
N LEU A 291 14.87 20.86 -8.25
CA LEU A 291 14.33 21.22 -9.56
C LEU A 291 12.93 20.64 -9.70
N ARG A 292 11.92 21.53 -9.68
CA ARG A 292 10.53 21.19 -9.98
C ARG A 292 10.36 21.09 -11.50
N GLY A 293 9.92 19.93 -11.96
CA GLY A 293 9.52 19.69 -13.34
C GLY A 293 8.00 19.74 -13.45
N ASP A 294 7.49 20.53 -14.38
CA ASP A 294 6.08 20.63 -14.74
C ASP A 294 5.85 20.02 -16.13
N LEU A 295 5.15 18.89 -16.15
CA LEU A 295 4.82 18.09 -17.33
C LEU A 295 3.33 18.18 -17.69
N SER A 296 2.59 19.10 -17.06
CA SER A 296 1.17 19.27 -17.28
C SER A 296 0.83 19.71 -18.71
N GLY A 297 -0.29 19.17 -19.20
CA GLY A 297 -0.85 19.45 -20.52
C GLY A 297 -0.38 18.53 -21.65
N ASP A 298 -0.82 18.85 -22.87
CA ASP A 298 -0.41 18.16 -24.09
C ASP A 298 0.89 18.78 -24.61
N VAL A 299 2.03 18.19 -24.20
CA VAL A 299 3.37 18.76 -24.39
C VAL A 299 4.29 17.82 -25.17
N THR A 300 5.17 18.41 -25.98
CA THR A 300 6.25 17.69 -26.66
C THR A 300 7.49 17.58 -25.77
N PHE A 301 8.39 16.65 -26.06
CA PHE A 301 9.67 16.58 -25.34
C PHE A 301 10.46 17.89 -25.46
N ARG A 302 10.45 18.51 -26.65
CA ARG A 302 11.03 19.84 -26.87
C ARG A 302 10.48 20.90 -25.93
N ASP A 303 9.17 20.91 -25.69
CA ASP A 303 8.55 21.86 -24.75
C ASP A 303 8.99 21.62 -23.31
N LEU A 304 9.08 20.35 -22.90
CA LEU A 304 9.63 20.01 -21.58
C LEU A 304 11.08 20.47 -21.41
N VAL A 305 11.95 20.26 -22.40
CA VAL A 305 13.35 20.73 -22.31
C VAL A 305 13.42 22.26 -22.17
N ARG A 306 12.50 23.00 -22.80
CA ARG A 306 12.40 24.47 -22.62
C ARG A 306 11.96 24.84 -21.20
N ARG A 307 10.99 24.13 -20.62
CA ARG A 307 10.56 24.31 -19.23
C ARG A 307 11.70 24.00 -18.26
N THR A 308 12.35 22.85 -18.40
CA THR A 308 13.52 22.45 -17.60
C THR A 308 14.66 23.44 -17.71
N ARG A 309 14.96 23.95 -18.92
CA ARG A 309 15.95 25.01 -19.11
C ARG A 309 15.59 26.25 -18.31
N THR A 310 14.34 26.68 -18.34
CA THR A 310 13.86 27.85 -17.59
C THR A 310 13.98 27.64 -16.09
N ALA A 311 13.59 26.47 -15.58
CA ALA A 311 13.73 26.09 -14.18
C ALA A 311 15.20 26.07 -13.73
N CYS A 312 16.09 25.43 -14.51
CA CYS A 312 17.52 25.36 -14.22
C CYS A 312 18.17 26.75 -14.22
N LEU A 313 17.90 27.60 -15.22
CA LEU A 313 18.45 28.96 -15.26
C LEU A 313 17.92 29.82 -14.10
N GLY A 314 16.63 29.67 -13.76
CA GLY A 314 16.01 30.32 -12.62
C GLY A 314 16.60 29.90 -11.28
N ALA A 315 16.97 28.61 -11.14
CA ALA A 315 17.59 28.07 -9.93
C ALA A 315 19.09 28.43 -9.82
N PHE A 316 19.87 28.24 -10.89
CA PHE A 316 21.33 28.39 -10.88
C PHE A 316 21.79 29.85 -10.83
N SER A 317 20.95 30.81 -11.20
CA SER A 317 21.28 32.24 -11.17
C SER A 317 21.01 32.91 -9.83
N ARG A 318 20.51 32.18 -8.82
CA ARG A 318 20.16 32.74 -7.51
C ARG A 318 21.30 32.59 -6.52
N PRO A 319 21.44 33.53 -5.57
CA PRO A 319 22.19 33.29 -4.35
C PRO A 319 21.73 31.97 -3.72
N TRP A 320 22.70 31.23 -3.18
CA TRP A 320 22.41 29.97 -2.53
C TRP A 320 21.61 30.17 -1.23
N ILE A 321 20.72 29.24 -0.93
CA ILE A 321 19.93 29.18 0.30
C ILE A 321 20.16 27.84 0.98
N PRO A 322 20.35 27.81 2.31
CA PRO A 322 20.45 26.56 3.06
C PRO A 322 19.24 25.66 2.84
N PHE A 323 19.49 24.38 2.56
CA PHE A 323 18.42 23.39 2.34
C PHE A 323 17.45 23.34 3.52
N GLU A 324 17.94 23.50 4.75
CA GLU A 324 17.10 23.42 5.96
C GLU A 324 16.16 24.61 6.13
N GLU A 325 16.52 25.77 5.60
CA GLU A 325 15.59 26.89 5.54
C GLU A 325 14.48 26.62 4.53
N LEU A 326 14.80 26.01 3.38
CA LEU A 326 13.79 25.57 2.42
C LEU A 326 12.84 24.54 3.03
N VAL A 327 13.35 23.61 3.83
CA VAL A 327 12.51 22.61 4.50
C VAL A 327 11.69 23.21 5.63
N ALA A 328 12.27 24.10 6.44
CA ALA A 328 11.57 24.78 7.54
C ALA A 328 10.39 25.63 7.06
N ASP A 329 10.53 26.22 5.88
CA ASP A 329 9.56 27.13 5.30
C ASP A 329 8.58 26.42 4.34
N SER A 330 8.82 25.15 4.02
CA SER A 330 7.91 24.33 3.20
C SER A 330 6.73 23.78 4.00
N ALA A 331 5.58 23.65 3.34
CA ALA A 331 4.42 22.93 3.88
C ALA A 331 4.58 21.39 3.84
N ALA A 332 5.78 20.87 3.53
CA ALA A 332 6.00 19.44 3.37
C ALA A 332 5.89 18.71 4.73
N PRO A 333 5.13 17.60 4.83
CA PRO A 333 5.04 16.82 6.06
C PRO A 333 6.41 16.33 6.53
N ARG A 334 6.67 16.41 7.84
CA ARG A 334 7.87 15.81 8.45
C ARG A 334 7.66 14.32 8.59
N ASP A 335 8.16 13.57 7.61
CA ASP A 335 8.05 12.11 7.53
C ASP A 335 9.45 11.48 7.65
N PRO A 336 9.77 10.77 8.75
CA PRO A 336 11.07 10.13 8.93
C PRO A 336 11.35 8.99 7.93
N SER A 337 10.35 8.54 7.17
CA SER A 337 10.50 7.56 6.09
C SER A 337 10.88 8.19 4.74
N ARG A 338 10.99 9.52 4.65
CA ARG A 338 11.23 10.26 3.40
C ARG A 338 12.27 11.37 3.56
N ASN A 339 12.99 11.65 2.47
CA ASN A 339 13.74 12.89 2.38
C ASN A 339 12.77 14.05 2.11
N PRO A 340 12.91 15.22 2.78
CA PRO A 340 12.08 16.38 2.50
C PRO A 340 12.26 16.92 1.08
N LEU A 341 11.23 17.56 0.52
CA LEU A 341 11.18 18.26 -0.77
C LEU A 341 11.36 17.41 -2.05
N PHE A 342 12.16 16.34 -2.03
CA PHE A 342 12.33 15.45 -3.18
C PHE A 342 12.69 14.03 -2.73
N GLN A 343 12.34 13.05 -3.57
CA GLN A 343 12.66 11.63 -3.36
C GLN A 343 13.40 11.04 -4.56
N ALA A 344 13.75 11.85 -5.55
CA ALA A 344 14.58 11.47 -6.68
C ALA A 344 15.77 12.44 -6.80
N ALA A 345 16.95 11.94 -7.17
CA ALA A 345 18.13 12.79 -7.39
C ALA A 345 18.78 12.54 -8.76
N PHE A 346 19.42 13.58 -9.32
CA PHE A 346 20.10 13.47 -10.61
C PHE A 346 21.43 14.23 -10.60
N THR A 347 22.47 13.56 -11.10
CA THR A 347 23.81 14.12 -11.26
C THR A 347 24.39 13.76 -12.62
N LEU A 348 25.08 14.71 -13.26
CA LEU A 348 25.87 14.47 -14.47
C LEU A 348 27.33 14.89 -14.23
N HIS A 349 28.26 13.96 -14.43
CA HIS A 349 29.68 14.23 -14.44
C HIS A 349 30.21 14.18 -15.89
N THR A 350 30.46 15.34 -16.48
CA THR A 350 31.24 15.47 -17.71
C THR A 350 32.68 15.80 -17.29
N THR A 351 33.68 14.97 -17.63
CA THR A 351 35.14 15.14 -17.34
C THR A 351 35.75 14.46 -16.09
N MET A 352 35.12 13.46 -15.48
CA MET A 352 35.79 12.63 -14.45
C MET A 352 36.32 11.33 -15.04
N ASP A 353 37.23 11.45 -15.99
CA ASP A 353 38.03 10.31 -16.42
C ASP A 353 39.31 10.32 -15.58
N VAL A 354 39.50 9.28 -14.76
CA VAL A 354 40.73 9.06 -13.99
C VAL A 354 41.94 9.07 -14.93
N SER A 355 41.76 8.69 -16.20
CA SER A 355 42.82 8.74 -17.21
C SER A 355 43.02 10.13 -17.85
N ALA A 356 42.00 11.00 -17.89
CA ALA A 356 42.10 12.33 -18.50
C ALA A 356 42.38 13.48 -17.51
N ASN A 357 42.13 13.28 -16.21
CA ASN A 357 42.40 14.30 -15.17
C ASN A 357 43.84 14.33 -14.65
N GLY A 358 44.76 13.62 -15.30
CA GLY A 358 46.16 13.68 -14.95
C GLY A 358 46.40 13.27 -13.50
N PHE A 359 46.11 12.01 -13.15
CA PHE A 359 47.05 11.33 -12.26
C PHE A 359 48.34 11.23 -13.06
N GLU A 360 49.07 12.34 -13.14
CA GLU A 360 50.48 12.29 -13.53
C GLU A 360 51.08 11.25 -12.58
N SER A 361 51.67 10.22 -13.18
CA SER A 361 52.27 9.13 -12.44
C SER A 361 53.06 9.71 -11.26
N PHE A 362 52.90 9.12 -10.08
CA PHE A 362 53.95 9.24 -9.07
C PHE A 362 55.25 8.88 -9.79
N GLU A 363 56.35 9.61 -9.56
CA GLU A 363 57.58 9.43 -10.32
C GLU A 363 57.97 7.93 -10.41
N GLY A 364 57.91 7.36 -11.62
CA GLY A 364 58.19 5.93 -11.86
C GLY A 364 57.07 4.92 -11.56
N VAL A 365 55.87 5.34 -11.20
CA VAL A 365 54.73 4.48 -10.79
C VAL A 365 53.46 4.83 -11.58
N ALA A 366 52.95 3.88 -12.35
CA ALA A 366 51.69 4.02 -13.07
C ALA A 366 50.49 3.93 -12.12
N VAL A 367 49.44 4.71 -12.42
CA VAL A 367 48.20 4.75 -11.64
C VAL A 367 47.05 4.25 -12.52
N GLU A 368 46.35 3.23 -12.05
CA GLU A 368 45.19 2.61 -12.70
C GLU A 368 43.98 2.63 -11.75
N GLY A 369 42.76 2.51 -12.29
CA GLY A 369 41.59 2.22 -11.47
C GLY A 369 41.69 0.82 -10.84
N PHE A 370 41.31 0.68 -9.58
CA PHE A 370 41.30 -0.61 -8.88
C PHE A 370 39.89 -1.19 -8.77
N GLY A 371 39.72 -2.47 -9.13
CA GLY A 371 38.43 -3.18 -9.18
C GLY A 371 37.75 -3.11 -10.55
N GLU A 372 36.58 -3.77 -10.68
CA GLU A 372 35.76 -3.67 -11.90
C GLU A 372 35.36 -2.19 -12.10
N GLY A 373 35.94 -1.58 -13.14
CA GLY A 373 35.94 -0.13 -13.34
C GLY A 373 34.58 0.55 -13.14
N SER A 374 34.60 1.72 -12.50
CA SER A 374 33.47 2.65 -12.36
C SER A 374 32.29 2.22 -11.48
N ARG A 375 32.27 1.03 -10.87
CA ARG A 375 31.21 0.68 -9.90
C ARG A 375 31.23 1.67 -8.72
N ARG A 376 30.09 2.32 -8.43
CA ARG A 376 29.93 3.20 -7.28
C ARG A 376 30.23 2.43 -5.99
N THR A 377 30.90 3.07 -5.03
CA THR A 377 31.21 2.44 -3.76
C THR A 377 29.94 2.18 -2.95
N VAL A 378 29.99 1.29 -1.95
CA VAL A 378 28.84 1.04 -1.07
C VAL A 378 28.37 2.34 -0.40
N THR A 379 29.30 3.24 -0.06
CA THR A 379 28.98 4.53 0.56
C THR A 379 28.41 5.55 -0.43
N ASP A 380 28.83 5.53 -1.70
CA ASP A 380 28.18 6.31 -2.76
C ASP A 380 26.70 5.93 -2.93
N VAL A 381 26.41 4.62 -2.97
CA VAL A 381 25.04 4.10 -3.10
C VAL A 381 24.24 4.46 -1.84
N ALA A 382 24.83 4.25 -0.67
CA ALA A 382 24.25 4.62 0.62
C ALA A 382 23.90 6.12 0.68
N MET A 383 24.80 6.98 0.23
CA MET A 383 24.57 8.43 0.17
C MET A 383 23.39 8.78 -0.73
N ASP A 384 23.37 8.25 -1.96
CA ASP A 384 22.29 8.49 -2.93
C ASP A 384 20.93 8.13 -2.31
N VAL A 385 20.81 6.94 -1.71
CA VAL A 385 19.54 6.43 -1.15
C VAL A 385 19.22 7.00 0.24
N PHE A 386 20.20 7.58 0.92
CA PHE A 386 19.95 8.32 2.15
C PHE A 386 19.31 9.68 1.86
N VAL A 387 19.68 10.32 0.75
CA VAL A 387 19.11 11.62 0.34
C VAL A 387 17.96 11.50 -0.67
N SER A 388 17.63 10.31 -1.15
CA SER A 388 16.55 10.06 -2.12
C SER A 388 16.03 8.61 -2.05
N SER A 389 14.87 8.31 -2.64
CA SER A 389 14.43 6.92 -2.85
C SER A 389 15.06 6.31 -4.11
N THR A 390 15.44 7.14 -5.07
CA THR A 390 16.15 6.74 -6.30
C THR A 390 17.03 7.89 -6.79
N ALA A 391 18.17 7.57 -7.40
CA ALA A 391 18.97 8.57 -8.09
C ALA A 391 19.51 8.06 -9.42
N ILE A 392 19.74 8.98 -10.36
CA ILE A 392 20.51 8.73 -11.57
C ILE A 392 21.82 9.50 -11.50
N ASN A 393 22.92 8.78 -11.72
CA ASN A 393 24.25 9.35 -11.83
C ASN A 393 24.81 9.00 -13.21
N ALA A 394 24.84 10.01 -14.07
CA ALA A 394 25.38 9.89 -15.42
C ALA A 394 26.84 10.34 -15.44
N ARG A 395 27.68 9.59 -16.15
CA ARG A 395 29.08 9.92 -16.46
C ARG A 395 29.25 9.86 -17.96
N ALA A 396 29.92 10.84 -18.55
CA ALA A 396 30.18 10.81 -19.98
C ALA A 396 31.59 11.32 -20.31
N ASP A 397 32.21 10.67 -21.29
CA ASP A 397 33.49 11.03 -21.89
C ASP A 397 33.31 11.45 -23.36
N ARG A 398 34.28 11.24 -24.25
CA ARG A 398 34.17 11.70 -25.65
C ARG A 398 33.07 10.99 -26.43
N ASP A 399 32.98 9.67 -26.33
CA ASP A 399 32.10 8.83 -27.14
C ASP A 399 31.22 7.88 -26.32
N ARG A 400 31.49 7.73 -25.01
CA ARG A 400 30.76 6.85 -24.11
C ARG A 400 30.00 7.62 -23.03
N MET A 401 28.81 7.12 -22.69
CA MET A 401 28.05 7.55 -21.52
C MET A 401 27.69 6.32 -20.67
N GLU A 402 27.92 6.41 -19.36
CA GLU A 402 27.44 5.47 -18.37
C GLU A 402 26.35 6.14 -17.53
N VAL A 403 25.25 5.43 -17.28
CA VAL A 403 24.16 5.84 -16.41
C VAL A 403 24.02 4.80 -15.32
N VAL A 404 24.21 5.21 -14.07
CA VAL A 404 23.99 4.37 -12.89
C VAL A 404 22.72 4.82 -12.18
N LEU A 405 21.73 3.94 -12.15
CA LEU A 405 20.52 4.14 -11.34
C LEU A 405 20.72 3.47 -9.98
N THR A 406 20.59 4.25 -8.91
CA THR A 406 20.55 3.77 -7.53
C THR A 406 19.13 3.83 -7.00
N ALA A 407 18.76 2.87 -6.16
CA ALA A 407 17.43 2.80 -5.55
C ALA A 407 17.52 2.23 -4.13
N SER A 408 16.68 2.75 -3.22
CA SER A 408 16.62 2.27 -1.84
C SER A 408 16.16 0.81 -1.80
N ALA A 409 16.93 -0.05 -1.14
CA ALA A 409 16.60 -1.47 -0.96
C ALA A 409 15.41 -1.67 0.00
N ASP A 410 15.04 -0.64 0.76
CA ASP A 410 13.82 -0.63 1.57
C ASP A 410 12.55 -0.62 0.70
N LEU A 411 12.67 -0.10 -0.53
CA LEU A 411 11.53 0.17 -1.41
C LEU A 411 11.58 -0.67 -2.69
N PHE A 412 12.77 -0.90 -3.23
CA PHE A 412 12.97 -1.53 -4.53
C PHE A 412 13.81 -2.81 -4.40
N GLU A 413 13.37 -3.83 -5.12
CA GLU A 413 14.20 -4.99 -5.42
C GLU A 413 15.17 -4.65 -6.56
N GLU A 414 16.25 -5.42 -6.70
CA GLU A 414 17.22 -5.23 -7.79
C GLU A 414 16.55 -5.29 -9.17
N SER A 415 15.59 -6.20 -9.35
CA SER A 415 14.79 -6.33 -10.57
C SER A 415 13.93 -5.11 -10.86
N GLY A 416 13.41 -4.43 -9.82
CA GLY A 416 12.65 -3.19 -9.94
C GLY A 416 13.53 -2.02 -10.36
N ALA A 417 14.71 -1.88 -9.75
CA ALA A 417 15.71 -0.90 -10.14
C ALA A 417 16.18 -1.11 -11.59
N GLU A 418 16.35 -2.38 -12.00
CA GLU A 418 16.76 -2.71 -13.36
C GLU A 418 15.72 -2.29 -14.42
N LYS A 419 14.43 -2.52 -14.13
CA LYS A 419 13.33 -2.07 -15.00
C LYS A 419 13.30 -0.54 -15.14
N LEU A 420 13.47 0.21 -14.05
CA LEU A 420 13.56 1.67 -14.11
C LEU A 420 14.75 2.13 -14.96
N ALA A 421 15.91 1.47 -14.84
CA ALA A 421 17.11 1.80 -15.62
C ALA A 421 16.92 1.49 -17.12
N ASN A 422 16.32 0.34 -17.46
CA ASN A 422 15.96 -0.01 -18.83
C ASN A 422 14.98 1.00 -19.42
N ARG A 423 13.97 1.38 -18.63
CA ARG A 423 12.97 2.34 -19.07
C ARG A 423 13.56 3.73 -19.29
N PHE A 424 14.47 4.19 -18.44
CA PHE A 424 15.22 5.43 -18.70
C PHE A 424 15.93 5.37 -20.05
N ALA A 425 16.59 4.26 -20.37
CA ALA A 425 17.30 4.07 -21.64
C ALA A 425 16.35 4.07 -22.85
N GLU A 426 15.17 3.46 -22.72
CA GLU A 426 14.13 3.44 -23.77
C GLU A 426 13.55 4.83 -24.02
N VAL A 427 13.14 5.53 -22.96
CA VAL A 427 12.61 6.90 -23.06
C VAL A 427 13.66 7.81 -23.69
N LEU A 428 14.92 7.72 -23.23
CA LEU A 428 16.02 8.48 -23.80
C LEU A 428 16.16 8.24 -25.32
N ARG A 429 16.16 6.98 -25.76
CA ARG A 429 16.23 6.64 -27.19
C ARG A 429 15.06 7.22 -27.98
N ALA A 430 13.85 7.08 -27.47
CA ALA A 430 12.63 7.53 -28.15
C ALA A 430 12.62 9.05 -28.35
N VAL A 431 12.92 9.83 -27.29
CA VAL A 431 12.87 11.30 -27.37
C VAL A 431 14.05 11.92 -28.11
N LEU A 432 15.19 11.21 -28.20
CA LEU A 432 16.30 11.66 -29.04
C LEU A 432 16.07 11.35 -30.52
N ALA A 433 15.30 10.31 -30.84
CA ALA A 433 14.92 9.98 -32.21
C ALA A 433 13.86 10.95 -32.77
N ASP A 434 12.89 11.34 -31.95
CA ASP A 434 11.87 12.34 -32.28
C ASP A 434 11.65 13.33 -31.11
N PRO A 435 12.34 14.48 -31.11
CA PRO A 435 12.17 15.47 -30.04
C PRO A 435 10.80 16.19 -30.03
N ASP A 436 10.00 16.05 -31.09
CA ASP A 436 8.67 16.65 -31.21
C ASP A 436 7.55 15.65 -30.83
N VAL A 437 7.93 14.45 -30.38
CA VAL A 437 7.00 13.45 -29.83
C VAL A 437 6.23 14.02 -28.64
N ARG A 438 4.92 13.76 -28.61
CA ARG A 438 4.08 14.05 -27.44
C ARG A 438 4.41 13.06 -26.35
N VAL A 439 4.87 13.57 -25.21
CA VAL A 439 5.50 12.73 -24.18
C VAL A 439 4.52 11.78 -23.51
N TRP A 440 3.24 12.13 -23.50
CA TRP A 440 2.15 11.28 -23.01
C TRP A 440 1.62 10.32 -24.07
N GLU A 441 2.13 10.33 -25.30
CA GLU A 441 1.84 9.30 -26.31
C GLU A 441 2.93 8.23 -26.34
N LEU A 442 4.07 8.47 -25.69
CA LEU A 442 5.12 7.47 -25.55
C LEU A 442 4.59 6.27 -24.75
N PRO A 443 4.60 5.05 -25.33
CA PRO A 443 4.02 3.88 -24.68
C PRO A 443 4.82 3.56 -23.41
N LEU A 444 4.14 3.56 -22.26
CA LEU A 444 4.74 3.22 -20.96
C LEU A 444 5.23 1.77 -20.94
N VAL A 445 4.53 0.90 -21.66
CA VAL A 445 4.77 -0.53 -21.78
C VAL A 445 5.21 -0.85 -23.21
N PRO A 446 6.39 -1.47 -23.43
CA PRO A 446 6.81 -1.96 -24.74
C PRO A 446 5.82 -2.99 -25.32
N GLU A 447 5.76 -3.14 -26.65
CA GLU A 447 4.76 -4.01 -27.30
C GLU A 447 4.80 -5.47 -26.81
N ALA A 448 6.00 -6.02 -26.58
CA ALA A 448 6.14 -7.38 -26.06
C ALA A 448 5.60 -7.54 -24.62
N GLU A 449 5.79 -6.53 -23.77
CA GLU A 449 5.22 -6.53 -22.41
C GLU A 449 3.71 -6.27 -22.46
N ARG A 450 3.22 -5.50 -23.45
CA ARG A 450 1.80 -5.28 -23.67
C ARG A 450 1.07 -6.60 -24.00
N GLU A 451 1.63 -7.41 -24.91
CA GLU A 451 1.07 -8.74 -25.23
C GLU A 451 1.05 -9.65 -23.99
N ASP A 452 2.12 -9.64 -23.20
CA ASP A 452 2.18 -10.39 -21.93
C ASP A 452 1.11 -9.90 -20.93
N LEU A 453 0.95 -8.59 -20.72
CA LEU A 453 -0.07 -8.01 -19.84
C LEU A 453 -1.50 -8.37 -20.27
N LEU A 454 -1.76 -8.34 -21.58
CA LEU A 454 -3.05 -8.77 -22.12
C LEU A 454 -3.28 -10.27 -21.96
N GLY A 455 -2.22 -11.08 -22.13
CA GLY A 455 -2.25 -12.52 -21.92
C GLY A 455 -2.55 -12.90 -20.47
N ILE A 456 -1.83 -12.33 -19.49
CA ILE A 456 -2.08 -12.59 -18.07
C ILE A 456 -3.42 -12.02 -17.58
N GLY A 457 -3.86 -10.94 -18.21
CA GLY A 457 -5.13 -10.30 -17.95
C GLY A 457 -6.31 -11.07 -18.55
N THR A 458 -6.10 -12.14 -19.30
CA THR A 458 -7.18 -12.91 -19.92
C THR A 458 -7.34 -14.25 -19.24
N GLY A 459 -8.52 -14.48 -18.65
CA GLY A 459 -8.91 -15.76 -18.09
C GLY A 459 -9.10 -16.83 -19.18
N PRO A 460 -9.09 -18.11 -18.80
CA PRO A 460 -9.22 -19.19 -19.78
C PRO A 460 -10.54 -19.11 -20.55
N GLU A 461 -10.54 -19.58 -21.80
CA GLU A 461 -11.79 -19.76 -22.54
C GLU A 461 -12.70 -20.75 -21.81
N LEU A 462 -14.01 -20.46 -21.85
CA LEU A 462 -15.01 -21.18 -21.08
C LEU A 462 -15.98 -21.91 -22.03
N ASP A 463 -16.15 -23.20 -21.82
CA ASP A 463 -17.29 -23.94 -22.37
C ASP A 463 -18.43 -23.93 -21.35
N VAL A 464 -19.47 -23.14 -21.62
CA VAL A 464 -20.62 -22.98 -20.73
C VAL A 464 -21.42 -24.30 -20.61
N GLY A 465 -21.46 -25.09 -21.69
CA GLY A 465 -22.30 -26.28 -21.78
C GLY A 465 -23.78 -25.96 -21.54
N LEU A 466 -24.46 -26.76 -20.70
CA LEU A 466 -25.86 -26.52 -20.33
C LEU A 466 -26.01 -25.36 -19.34
N ALA A 467 -27.02 -24.51 -19.59
CA ALA A 467 -27.43 -23.45 -18.67
C ALA A 467 -27.84 -24.01 -17.29
N PRO A 468 -27.73 -23.24 -16.19
CA PRO A 468 -27.99 -23.72 -14.83
C PRO A 468 -29.34 -24.41 -14.67
N LEU A 469 -30.42 -23.84 -15.21
CA LEU A 469 -31.76 -24.42 -15.09
C LEU A 469 -31.86 -25.80 -15.77
N ALA A 470 -31.23 -25.97 -16.94
CA ALA A 470 -31.19 -27.25 -17.66
C ALA A 470 -30.33 -28.29 -16.92
N ARG A 471 -29.24 -27.87 -16.25
CA ARG A 471 -28.47 -28.77 -15.38
C ARG A 471 -29.29 -29.24 -14.18
N ILE A 472 -30.04 -28.34 -13.55
CA ILE A 472 -30.93 -28.70 -12.44
C ILE A 472 -32.01 -29.67 -12.90
N GLU A 473 -32.64 -29.45 -14.07
CA GLU A 473 -33.60 -30.38 -14.66
C GLU A 473 -32.98 -31.77 -14.92
N GLN A 474 -31.73 -31.81 -15.39
CA GLN A 474 -31.00 -33.07 -15.55
C GLN A 474 -30.74 -33.77 -14.21
N VAL A 475 -30.44 -33.04 -13.13
CA VAL A 475 -30.31 -33.62 -11.77
C VAL A 475 -31.66 -34.17 -11.30
N VAL A 476 -32.76 -33.46 -11.53
CA VAL A 476 -34.12 -33.92 -11.16
C VAL A 476 -34.48 -35.22 -11.87
N THR A 477 -34.06 -35.40 -13.12
CA THR A 477 -34.33 -36.64 -13.87
C THR A 477 -33.41 -37.79 -13.48
N THR A 478 -32.14 -37.51 -13.14
CA THR A 478 -31.14 -38.55 -12.84
C THR A 478 -31.07 -38.96 -11.38
N THR A 479 -31.25 -38.02 -10.44
CA THR A 479 -31.18 -38.23 -8.98
C THR A 479 -32.32 -37.48 -8.25
N PRO A 480 -33.59 -37.78 -8.56
CA PRO A 480 -34.75 -37.02 -8.06
C PRO A 480 -34.86 -36.97 -6.54
N ASP A 481 -34.48 -38.05 -5.87
CA ASP A 481 -34.70 -38.23 -4.43
C ASP A 481 -33.49 -37.78 -3.59
N ALA A 482 -32.41 -37.30 -4.24
CA ALA A 482 -31.29 -36.66 -3.56
C ALA A 482 -31.72 -35.36 -2.88
N THR A 483 -31.12 -35.03 -1.74
CA THR A 483 -31.44 -33.79 -1.00
C THR A 483 -30.89 -32.57 -1.74
N ALA A 484 -31.78 -31.68 -2.18
CA ALA A 484 -31.41 -30.40 -2.79
C ALA A 484 -31.20 -29.32 -1.73
N VAL A 485 -32.13 -29.21 -0.78
CA VAL A 485 -32.13 -28.16 0.25
C VAL A 485 -32.25 -28.80 1.64
N HIS A 486 -31.44 -28.33 2.58
CA HIS A 486 -31.46 -28.72 3.98
C HIS A 486 -31.56 -27.48 4.87
N SER A 487 -32.56 -27.40 5.73
CA SER A 487 -32.73 -26.30 6.68
C SER A 487 -33.10 -26.85 8.05
N GLY A 488 -32.19 -26.74 9.03
CA GLY A 488 -32.40 -27.33 10.35
C GLY A 488 -32.60 -28.85 10.29
N GLY A 489 -33.81 -29.32 10.63
CA GLY A 489 -34.20 -30.74 10.51
C GLY A 489 -34.97 -31.08 9.22
N GLU A 490 -35.31 -30.09 8.41
CA GLU A 490 -36.12 -30.24 7.20
C GLU A 490 -35.24 -30.50 5.98
N ARG A 491 -35.65 -31.44 5.13
CA ARG A 491 -34.97 -31.80 3.89
C ARG A 491 -35.95 -31.81 2.74
N MET A 492 -35.57 -31.16 1.64
CA MET A 492 -36.32 -31.14 0.40
C MET A 492 -35.50 -31.82 -0.70
N SER A 493 -36.08 -32.79 -1.39
CA SER A 493 -35.42 -33.45 -2.52
C SER A 493 -35.43 -32.58 -3.78
N TYR A 494 -34.59 -32.90 -4.77
CA TYR A 494 -34.61 -32.23 -6.08
C TYR A 494 -35.99 -32.33 -6.75
N ARG A 495 -36.67 -33.48 -6.66
CA ARG A 495 -38.04 -33.65 -7.15
C ARG A 495 -39.01 -32.68 -6.48
N GLN A 496 -39.02 -32.65 -5.14
CA GLN A 496 -39.93 -31.79 -4.38
C GLN A 496 -39.70 -30.31 -4.69
N LEU A 497 -38.43 -29.90 -4.73
CA LEU A 497 -38.02 -28.53 -5.06
C LEU A 497 -38.51 -28.15 -6.47
N TRP A 498 -38.29 -29.04 -7.45
CA TRP A 498 -38.70 -28.81 -8.83
C TRP A 498 -40.21 -28.71 -8.98
N GLU A 499 -40.97 -29.65 -8.42
CA GLU A 499 -42.44 -29.66 -8.48
C GLU A 499 -43.02 -28.40 -7.81
N SER A 500 -42.58 -28.06 -6.59
CA SER A 500 -43.05 -26.87 -5.86
C SER A 500 -42.75 -25.56 -6.60
N ALA A 501 -41.57 -25.47 -7.24
CA ALA A 501 -41.23 -24.30 -8.06
C ALA A 501 -42.04 -24.24 -9.36
N GLY A 502 -42.52 -25.38 -9.86
CA GLY A 502 -43.42 -25.45 -11.01
C GLY A 502 -44.79 -24.91 -10.69
N ASP A 503 -45.38 -25.37 -9.59
CA ASP A 503 -46.69 -24.91 -9.12
C ASP A 503 -46.67 -23.39 -8.88
N LEU A 504 -45.65 -22.87 -8.19
CA LEU A 504 -45.50 -21.43 -7.97
C LEU A 504 -45.24 -20.65 -9.28
N ALA A 505 -44.56 -21.23 -10.27
CA ALA A 505 -44.39 -20.59 -11.56
C ALA A 505 -45.72 -20.45 -12.34
N GLU A 506 -46.62 -21.43 -12.21
CA GLU A 506 -47.98 -21.34 -12.75
C GLU A 506 -48.80 -20.26 -12.04
N GLU A 507 -48.67 -20.13 -10.72
CA GLU A 507 -49.29 -19.05 -9.95
C GLU A 507 -48.78 -17.66 -10.37
N LEU A 508 -47.46 -17.51 -10.59
CA LEU A 508 -46.88 -16.27 -11.12
C LEU A 508 -47.42 -15.94 -12.51
N HIS A 509 -47.57 -16.95 -13.38
CA HIS A 509 -48.18 -16.76 -14.70
C HIS A 509 -49.64 -16.31 -14.60
N ALA A 510 -50.43 -16.92 -13.70
CA ALA A 510 -51.80 -16.52 -13.42
C ALA A 510 -51.89 -15.10 -12.84
N ALA A 511 -50.86 -14.65 -12.11
CA ALA A 511 -50.71 -13.28 -11.61
C ALA A 511 -50.20 -12.27 -12.66
N GLY A 512 -49.98 -12.69 -13.91
CA GLY A 512 -49.59 -11.81 -15.02
C GLY A 512 -48.07 -11.66 -15.22
N VAL A 513 -47.25 -12.51 -14.59
CA VAL A 513 -45.81 -12.56 -14.87
C VAL A 513 -45.55 -13.24 -16.21
N ALA A 514 -44.69 -12.62 -17.03
CA ALA A 514 -44.27 -13.13 -18.33
C ALA A 514 -42.75 -13.14 -18.44
N ALA A 515 -42.23 -13.81 -19.47
CA ALA A 515 -40.80 -13.83 -19.76
C ALA A 515 -40.24 -12.40 -19.92
N GLY A 516 -39.07 -12.15 -19.34
CA GLY A 516 -38.43 -10.83 -19.33
C GLY A 516 -38.93 -9.86 -18.26
N HIS A 517 -40.01 -10.18 -17.53
CA HIS A 517 -40.43 -9.40 -16.36
C HIS A 517 -39.48 -9.60 -15.17
N LEU A 518 -39.62 -8.73 -14.17
CA LEU A 518 -38.96 -8.86 -12.87
C LEU A 518 -39.97 -9.19 -11.76
N VAL A 519 -39.58 -10.05 -10.83
CA VAL A 519 -40.41 -10.44 -9.67
C VAL A 519 -39.65 -10.18 -8.39
N GLY A 520 -40.22 -9.39 -7.49
CA GLY A 520 -39.68 -9.17 -6.16
C GLY A 520 -39.77 -10.44 -5.30
N VAL A 521 -38.73 -10.76 -4.54
CA VAL A 521 -38.74 -11.89 -3.59
C VAL A 521 -38.39 -11.36 -2.21
N SER A 522 -39.37 -11.39 -1.31
CA SER A 522 -39.27 -10.91 0.08
C SER A 522 -39.73 -12.03 1.02
N LEU A 523 -38.93 -13.10 1.09
CA LEU A 523 -39.19 -14.27 1.93
C LEU A 523 -38.04 -14.47 2.92
N PRO A 524 -38.35 -14.89 4.16
CA PRO A 524 -37.32 -15.29 5.10
C PRO A 524 -36.54 -16.49 4.54
N ARG A 525 -35.28 -16.63 4.95
CA ARG A 525 -34.39 -17.70 4.53
C ARG A 525 -34.95 -19.06 4.93
N GLY A 526 -35.20 -19.91 3.93
CA GLY A 526 -35.79 -21.24 4.10
C GLY A 526 -36.07 -21.90 2.74
N PRO A 527 -36.56 -23.15 2.72
CA PRO A 527 -36.83 -23.87 1.46
C PRO A 527 -37.76 -23.10 0.51
N GLY A 528 -38.77 -22.40 1.05
CA GLY A 528 -39.70 -21.57 0.28
C GLY A 528 -39.02 -20.43 -0.49
N GLN A 529 -37.92 -19.88 0.04
CA GLN A 529 -37.13 -18.85 -0.65
C GLN A 529 -36.47 -19.43 -1.91
N ILE A 530 -35.88 -20.63 -1.81
CA ILE A 530 -35.25 -21.31 -2.96
C ILE A 530 -36.29 -21.74 -3.99
N VAL A 531 -37.46 -22.22 -3.54
CA VAL A 531 -38.62 -22.49 -4.41
C VAL A 531 -39.03 -21.23 -5.18
N ALA A 532 -39.12 -20.08 -4.53
CA ALA A 532 -39.48 -18.81 -5.17
C ALA A 532 -38.47 -18.38 -6.23
N LEU A 533 -37.17 -18.41 -5.93
CA LEU A 533 -36.13 -18.05 -6.90
C LEU A 533 -36.18 -18.95 -8.14
N LEU A 534 -36.32 -20.27 -7.93
CA LEU A 534 -36.42 -21.24 -9.03
C LEU A 534 -37.72 -21.05 -9.83
N ALA A 535 -38.85 -20.77 -9.17
CA ALA A 535 -40.14 -20.50 -9.82
C ALA A 535 -40.07 -19.26 -10.73
N VAL A 536 -39.45 -18.17 -10.24
CA VAL A 536 -39.23 -16.96 -11.04
C VAL A 536 -38.41 -17.29 -12.28
N TRP A 537 -37.31 -18.04 -12.14
CA TRP A 537 -36.53 -18.45 -13.31
C TRP A 537 -37.29 -19.36 -14.28
N ARG A 538 -38.09 -20.31 -13.76
CA ARG A 538 -38.93 -21.19 -14.58
C ARG A 538 -40.04 -20.45 -15.34
N SER A 539 -40.49 -19.30 -14.83
CA SER A 539 -41.45 -18.43 -15.54
C SER A 539 -40.81 -17.60 -16.67
N GLY A 540 -39.48 -17.64 -16.81
CA GLY A 540 -38.73 -16.81 -17.77
C GLY A 540 -38.43 -15.40 -17.26
N ALA A 541 -38.90 -15.03 -16.06
CA ALA A 541 -38.62 -13.76 -15.38
C ALA A 541 -37.29 -13.77 -14.61
N GLY A 542 -36.81 -12.60 -14.20
CA GLY A 542 -35.68 -12.42 -13.28
C GLY A 542 -36.16 -12.00 -11.89
N TYR A 543 -35.41 -12.33 -10.84
CA TYR A 543 -35.82 -11.98 -9.48
C TYR A 543 -35.16 -10.68 -8.98
N VAL A 544 -35.82 -10.00 -8.06
CA VAL A 544 -35.28 -8.84 -7.34
C VAL A 544 -35.36 -9.15 -5.85
N PRO A 545 -34.24 -9.45 -5.18
CA PRO A 545 -34.28 -9.80 -3.78
C PRO A 545 -34.55 -8.56 -2.92
N PHE A 546 -35.45 -8.73 -1.95
CA PHE A 546 -35.73 -7.72 -0.94
C PHE A 546 -35.56 -8.33 0.45
N ASP A 547 -34.77 -7.67 1.28
CA ASP A 547 -34.62 -8.03 2.68
C ASP A 547 -35.97 -7.83 3.42
N THR A 548 -36.37 -8.86 4.17
CA THR A 548 -37.64 -8.90 4.92
C THR A 548 -37.69 -7.86 6.04
N GLY A 549 -36.54 -7.36 6.50
CA GLY A 549 -36.41 -6.29 7.49
C GLY A 549 -36.48 -4.88 6.91
N LEU A 550 -36.60 -4.70 5.58
CA LEU A 550 -36.65 -3.37 4.99
C LEU A 550 -37.89 -2.58 5.44
N PRO A 551 -37.75 -1.29 5.81
CA PRO A 551 -38.91 -0.44 6.08
C PRO A 551 -39.86 -0.39 4.87
N GLU A 552 -41.17 -0.41 5.12
CA GLU A 552 -42.20 -0.46 4.07
C GLU A 552 -42.03 0.68 3.04
N ARG A 553 -41.62 1.87 3.50
CA ARG A 553 -41.33 3.01 2.63
C ARG A 553 -40.19 2.74 1.66
N ARG A 554 -39.12 2.08 2.11
CA ARG A 554 -37.96 1.74 1.28
C ARG A 554 -38.32 0.64 0.28
N LEU A 555 -39.05 -0.40 0.72
CA LEU A 555 -39.53 -1.46 -0.15
C LEU A 555 -40.39 -0.91 -1.31
N LYS A 556 -41.30 0.03 -1.03
CA LYS A 556 -42.11 0.72 -2.06
C LYS A 556 -41.25 1.48 -3.09
N VAL A 557 -40.18 2.13 -2.64
CA VAL A 557 -39.25 2.83 -3.54
C VAL A 557 -38.50 1.85 -4.44
N LEU A 558 -37.94 0.78 -3.87
CA LEU A 558 -37.16 -0.20 -4.64
C LEU A 558 -38.00 -0.99 -5.63
N THR A 559 -39.21 -1.42 -5.22
CA THR A 559 -40.18 -2.08 -6.10
C THR A 559 -40.60 -1.20 -7.27
N ALA A 560 -40.85 0.10 -7.02
CA ALA A 560 -41.14 1.07 -8.08
C ALA A 560 -39.95 1.31 -9.01
N GLN A 561 -38.75 1.42 -8.44
CA GLN A 561 -37.52 1.65 -9.21
C GLN A 561 -37.15 0.47 -10.10
N ALA A 562 -37.30 -0.77 -9.61
CA ALA A 562 -37.06 -1.97 -10.40
C ALA A 562 -38.20 -2.28 -11.39
N GLY A 563 -39.40 -1.71 -11.19
CA GLY A 563 -40.56 -1.98 -12.05
C GLY A 563 -41.00 -3.45 -12.00
N VAL A 564 -41.03 -4.04 -10.80
CA VAL A 564 -41.40 -5.46 -10.61
C VAL A 564 -42.88 -5.71 -10.91
N ALA A 565 -43.19 -6.82 -11.58
CA ALA A 565 -44.54 -7.25 -11.96
C ALA A 565 -45.34 -7.81 -10.79
N ALA A 566 -44.66 -8.51 -9.90
CA ALA A 566 -45.23 -9.09 -8.69
C ALA A 566 -44.17 -9.11 -7.58
N VAL A 567 -44.61 -9.27 -6.33
CA VAL A 567 -43.75 -9.48 -5.16
C VAL A 567 -44.21 -10.73 -4.42
N ILE A 568 -43.34 -11.71 -4.26
CA ILE A 568 -43.56 -12.92 -3.47
C ILE A 568 -43.24 -12.59 -2.02
N THR A 569 -44.20 -12.81 -1.12
CA THR A 569 -44.09 -12.56 0.33
C THR A 569 -44.60 -13.77 1.10
N ALA A 570 -44.39 -13.79 2.42
CA ALA A 570 -44.91 -14.86 3.28
C ALA A 570 -46.45 -15.00 3.22
N ASP A 571 -47.16 -13.90 2.89
CA ASP A 571 -48.62 -13.86 2.74
C ASP A 571 -49.11 -14.22 1.31
N GLY A 572 -48.18 -14.57 0.40
CA GLY A 572 -48.47 -14.91 -1.00
C GLY A 572 -47.97 -13.85 -2.00
N ILE A 573 -48.48 -13.94 -3.24
CA ILE A 573 -48.11 -13.07 -4.37
C ILE A 573 -48.91 -11.77 -4.30
N ARG A 574 -48.19 -10.63 -4.23
CA ARG A 574 -48.75 -9.28 -4.29
C ARG A 574 -48.51 -8.66 -5.66
N PRO A 575 -49.43 -7.81 -6.17
CA PRO A 575 -49.18 -7.04 -7.38
C PRO A 575 -47.99 -6.10 -7.19
N GLY A 576 -47.13 -6.00 -8.20
CA GLY A 576 -45.99 -5.10 -8.20
C GLY A 576 -46.32 -3.69 -8.72
N ALA A 577 -45.29 -2.92 -9.01
CA ALA A 577 -45.40 -1.51 -9.43
C ALA A 577 -45.39 -1.32 -10.97
N GLY A 578 -45.04 -2.35 -11.76
CA GLY A 578 -45.03 -2.29 -13.23
C GLY A 578 -44.72 -3.66 -13.86
N ALA A 579 -45.09 -3.89 -15.13
CA ALA A 579 -44.92 -5.19 -15.79
C ALA A 579 -44.22 -5.07 -17.15
N SER A 580 -43.14 -4.30 -17.21
CA SER A 580 -42.36 -4.13 -18.44
C SER A 580 -41.24 -5.14 -18.52
N ALA A 581 -41.05 -5.75 -19.70
CA ALA A 581 -39.89 -6.59 -19.95
C ALA A 581 -38.61 -5.74 -19.94
N VAL A 582 -37.62 -6.15 -19.15
CA VAL A 582 -36.38 -5.37 -18.94
C VAL A 582 -35.19 -5.92 -19.74
N ALA A 583 -35.22 -7.20 -20.10
CA ALA A 583 -34.25 -7.89 -20.94
C ALA A 583 -34.90 -9.15 -21.54
N ALA A 584 -34.24 -9.77 -22.52
CA ALA A 584 -34.71 -11.04 -23.08
C ALA A 584 -34.66 -12.18 -22.05
N GLU A 585 -33.58 -12.24 -21.25
CA GLU A 585 -33.37 -13.27 -20.23
C GLU A 585 -32.72 -12.71 -18.95
N PRO A 586 -33.45 -11.91 -18.14
CA PRO A 586 -32.95 -11.43 -16.86
C PRO A 586 -32.76 -12.59 -15.88
N ALA A 587 -31.65 -12.60 -15.14
CA ALA A 587 -31.43 -13.51 -14.03
C ALA A 587 -31.87 -12.86 -12.71
N TYR A 588 -31.29 -11.71 -12.39
CA TYR A 588 -31.62 -10.96 -11.19
C TYR A 588 -31.29 -9.46 -11.34
N VAL A 589 -31.85 -8.65 -10.42
CA VAL A 589 -31.45 -7.26 -10.20
C VAL A 589 -31.03 -7.10 -8.76
N GLU A 590 -29.77 -6.74 -8.53
CA GLU A 590 -29.24 -6.46 -7.20
C GLU A 590 -29.15 -4.95 -6.97
N PHE A 591 -29.60 -4.47 -5.82
CA PHE A 591 -29.49 -3.05 -5.49
C PHE A 591 -28.17 -2.77 -4.75
N THR A 592 -27.33 -1.93 -5.33
CA THR A 592 -26.11 -1.43 -4.67
C THR A 592 -26.28 0.00 -4.20
N SER A 593 -25.44 0.42 -3.23
CA SER A 593 -25.45 1.79 -2.73
C SER A 593 -25.06 2.79 -3.81
N GLY A 594 -25.67 3.98 -3.78
CA GLY A 594 -25.52 4.99 -4.83
C GLY A 594 -24.91 6.29 -4.34
N SER A 595 -23.86 6.77 -5.02
CA SER A 595 -23.19 8.06 -4.74
C SER A 595 -24.11 9.29 -4.80
N THR A 596 -25.30 9.16 -5.41
CA THR A 596 -26.31 10.21 -5.52
C THR A 596 -27.41 10.13 -4.45
N GLY A 597 -27.33 9.19 -3.51
CA GLY A 597 -28.38 8.94 -2.51
C GLY A 597 -29.51 8.03 -2.97
N VAL A 598 -29.46 7.56 -4.22
CA VAL A 598 -30.45 6.63 -4.79
C VAL A 598 -29.76 5.29 -5.10
N PRO A 599 -30.28 4.16 -4.60
CA PRO A 599 -29.76 2.83 -4.91
C PRO A 599 -29.64 2.58 -6.41
N LYS A 600 -28.60 1.85 -6.81
CA LYS A 600 -28.30 1.51 -8.20
C LYS A 600 -28.76 0.06 -8.48
N PRO A 601 -29.78 -0.15 -9.32
CA PRO A 601 -30.23 -1.50 -9.67
C PRO A 601 -29.32 -2.10 -10.74
N VAL A 602 -28.44 -3.02 -10.38
CA VAL A 602 -27.55 -3.73 -11.30
C VAL A 602 -28.32 -4.88 -11.95
N LEU A 603 -28.53 -4.82 -13.26
CA LEU A 603 -29.22 -5.87 -14.01
C LEU A 603 -28.22 -6.91 -14.52
N VAL A 604 -28.44 -8.18 -14.14
CA VAL A 604 -27.61 -9.30 -14.57
C VAL A 604 -28.46 -10.29 -15.39
N GLY A 605 -27.97 -10.64 -16.58
CA GLY A 605 -28.61 -11.62 -17.46
C GLY A 605 -28.26 -13.08 -17.15
N ARG A 606 -29.10 -14.02 -17.60
CA ARG A 606 -28.89 -15.47 -17.41
C ARG A 606 -27.58 -15.99 -17.99
N ALA A 607 -27.11 -15.41 -19.09
CA ALA A 607 -25.84 -15.80 -19.71
C ALA A 607 -24.64 -15.57 -18.78
N ALA A 608 -24.58 -14.42 -18.10
CA ALA A 608 -23.51 -14.11 -17.16
C ALA A 608 -23.49 -15.11 -15.98
N VAL A 609 -24.67 -15.45 -15.44
CA VAL A 609 -24.79 -16.47 -14.38
C VAL A 609 -24.39 -17.86 -14.88
N ALA A 610 -24.77 -18.22 -16.11
CA ALA A 610 -24.38 -19.50 -16.70
C ALA A 610 -22.86 -19.62 -16.86
N GLU A 611 -22.18 -18.56 -17.29
CA GLU A 611 -20.72 -18.50 -17.37
C GLU A 611 -20.07 -18.64 -15.98
N ARG A 612 -20.60 -17.96 -14.95
CA ARG A 612 -20.09 -18.12 -13.58
C ARG A 612 -20.23 -19.56 -13.11
N VAL A 613 -21.42 -20.16 -13.22
CA VAL A 613 -21.66 -21.55 -12.81
C VAL A 613 -20.76 -22.53 -13.55
N ALA A 614 -20.56 -22.35 -14.86
CA ALA A 614 -19.71 -23.21 -15.67
C ALA A 614 -18.23 -23.13 -15.29
N TRP A 615 -17.74 -21.98 -14.80
CA TRP A 615 -16.39 -21.87 -14.26
C TRP A 615 -16.29 -22.49 -12.86
N MET A 616 -17.26 -22.17 -11.99
CA MET A 616 -17.19 -22.52 -10.57
C MET A 616 -17.29 -24.01 -10.30
N VAL A 617 -18.20 -24.73 -10.97
CA VAL A 617 -18.41 -26.17 -10.73
C VAL A 617 -17.09 -26.95 -10.92
N PRO A 618 -16.34 -26.78 -12.03
CA PRO A 618 -15.00 -27.36 -12.15
C PRO A 618 -13.95 -26.76 -11.20
N ALA A 619 -13.87 -25.44 -11.05
CA ALA A 619 -12.82 -24.77 -10.26
C ALA A 619 -12.87 -25.15 -8.77
N TYR A 620 -14.08 -25.25 -8.23
CA TYR A 620 -14.36 -25.65 -6.85
C TYR A 620 -14.53 -27.17 -6.71
N ARG A 621 -14.50 -27.90 -7.83
CA ARG A 621 -14.69 -29.37 -7.89
C ARG A 621 -15.99 -29.80 -7.23
N LEU A 622 -17.07 -29.06 -7.46
CA LEU A 622 -18.38 -29.34 -6.87
C LEU A 622 -18.96 -30.62 -7.48
N THR A 623 -19.53 -31.47 -6.63
CA THR A 623 -20.15 -32.74 -6.98
C THR A 623 -21.43 -32.96 -6.16
N ALA A 624 -22.24 -33.95 -6.54
CA ALA A 624 -23.42 -34.33 -5.78
C ALA A 624 -23.15 -34.81 -4.32
N ALA A 625 -21.88 -35.05 -3.95
CA ALA A 625 -21.49 -35.39 -2.59
C ALA A 625 -21.28 -34.15 -1.69
N ASP A 626 -21.27 -32.95 -2.27
CA ASP A 626 -20.99 -31.72 -1.53
C ASP A 626 -22.20 -31.20 -0.77
N ARG A 627 -21.91 -30.53 0.35
CA ARG A 627 -22.87 -29.81 1.19
C ARG A 627 -22.33 -28.39 1.35
N VAL A 628 -22.98 -27.44 0.68
CA VAL A 628 -22.57 -26.04 0.61
C VAL A 628 -23.48 -25.22 1.50
N VAL A 629 -22.92 -24.42 2.40
CA VAL A 629 -23.72 -23.53 3.25
C VAL A 629 -24.15 -22.31 2.45
N GLN A 630 -25.44 -21.99 2.46
CA GLN A 630 -25.92 -20.67 2.05
C GLN A 630 -25.79 -19.72 3.25
N PHE A 631 -24.73 -18.91 3.25
CA PHE A 631 -24.45 -17.94 4.28
C PHE A 631 -24.99 -16.55 3.89
N ALA A 632 -24.84 -16.14 2.63
CA ALA A 632 -25.24 -14.82 2.17
C ALA A 632 -26.75 -14.62 2.19
N ASP A 633 -27.18 -13.45 2.68
CA ASP A 633 -28.55 -12.97 2.46
C ASP A 633 -28.77 -12.66 0.98
N LEU A 634 -30.02 -12.72 0.53
CA LEU A 634 -30.33 -12.45 -0.87
C LEU A 634 -30.03 -11.00 -1.29
N GLY A 635 -29.91 -10.05 -0.35
CA GLY A 635 -29.48 -8.67 -0.61
C GLY A 635 -27.98 -8.51 -0.91
N PHE A 636 -27.23 -9.62 -1.00
CA PHE A 636 -25.86 -9.66 -1.46
C PHE A 636 -25.75 -10.67 -2.60
N ASP A 637 -25.19 -10.26 -3.73
CA ASP A 637 -25.03 -11.10 -4.92
C ASP A 637 -24.24 -12.40 -4.69
N THR A 638 -23.46 -12.52 -3.61
CA THR A 638 -22.82 -13.77 -3.17
C THR A 638 -23.80 -14.94 -3.05
N HIS A 639 -25.09 -14.71 -2.78
CA HIS A 639 -26.08 -15.80 -2.77
C HIS A 639 -26.14 -16.55 -4.12
N VAL A 640 -25.82 -15.88 -5.23
CA VAL A 640 -25.76 -16.48 -6.57
C VAL A 640 -24.62 -17.50 -6.66
N GLU A 641 -23.48 -17.22 -5.99
CA GLU A 641 -22.31 -18.11 -5.86
C GLU A 641 -22.65 -19.36 -5.03
N GLU A 642 -23.50 -19.21 -4.01
CA GLU A 642 -23.85 -20.30 -3.12
C GLU A 642 -24.96 -21.20 -3.69
N ILE A 643 -25.99 -20.62 -4.31
CA ILE A 643 -27.23 -21.34 -4.69
C ILE A 643 -27.06 -22.09 -6.01
N TRP A 644 -26.77 -21.35 -7.09
CA TRP A 644 -26.89 -21.89 -8.43
C TRP A 644 -25.87 -22.96 -8.81
N PRO A 645 -24.57 -22.83 -8.50
CA PRO A 645 -23.61 -23.88 -8.85
C PRO A 645 -23.76 -25.10 -7.93
N THR A 646 -24.23 -24.94 -6.69
CA THR A 646 -24.58 -26.05 -5.79
C THR A 646 -25.70 -26.90 -6.40
N LEU A 647 -26.81 -26.26 -6.77
CA LEU A 647 -27.96 -26.96 -7.37
C LEU A 647 -27.61 -27.56 -8.75
N ALA A 648 -26.83 -26.84 -9.57
CA ALA A 648 -26.41 -27.32 -10.88
C ALA A 648 -25.41 -28.49 -10.81
N ALA A 649 -24.68 -28.65 -9.70
CA ALA A 649 -23.78 -29.78 -9.46
C ALA A 649 -24.49 -31.01 -8.86
N GLY A 650 -25.78 -30.89 -8.53
CA GLY A 650 -26.54 -31.92 -7.81
C GLY A 650 -26.19 -32.02 -6.32
N ALA A 651 -25.49 -31.02 -5.78
CA ALA A 651 -25.06 -30.97 -4.37
C ALA A 651 -26.24 -30.58 -3.44
N THR A 652 -26.03 -30.62 -2.14
CA THR A 652 -27.00 -30.13 -1.15
C THR A 652 -26.68 -28.69 -0.73
N LEU A 653 -27.66 -27.80 -0.83
CA LEU A 653 -27.62 -26.45 -0.25
C LEU A 653 -28.12 -26.49 1.20
N VAL A 654 -27.26 -26.14 2.15
CA VAL A 654 -27.56 -26.09 3.58
C VAL A 654 -27.86 -24.64 3.97
N LEU A 655 -29.12 -24.33 4.24
CA LEU A 655 -29.54 -22.99 4.60
C LEU A 655 -29.22 -22.72 6.07
N LEU A 656 -28.46 -21.66 6.35
CA LEU A 656 -28.31 -21.12 7.70
C LEU A 656 -29.67 -20.55 8.15
N PRO A 657 -30.39 -21.12 9.12
CA PRO A 657 -31.77 -20.68 9.40
C PRO A 657 -31.84 -19.26 9.98
N GLU A 658 -32.85 -18.47 9.61
CA GLU A 658 -33.24 -17.27 10.35
C GLU A 658 -33.76 -17.68 11.74
N GLY A 659 -32.92 -17.62 12.78
CA GLY A 659 -33.25 -18.24 14.06
C GLY A 659 -32.12 -18.17 15.11
N PRO A 660 -32.24 -18.90 16.24
CA PRO A 660 -31.25 -18.89 17.31
C PRO A 660 -29.90 -19.51 16.93
N ARG A 661 -29.82 -20.25 15.82
CA ARG A 661 -28.61 -20.99 15.44
C ARG A 661 -27.63 -20.11 14.68
N SER A 662 -26.45 -19.92 15.25
CA SER A 662 -25.31 -19.30 14.59
C SER A 662 -24.59 -20.27 13.62
N LEU A 663 -23.73 -19.75 12.72
CA LEU A 663 -22.94 -20.62 11.84
C LEU A 663 -22.12 -21.68 12.62
N PRO A 664 -21.41 -21.35 13.72
CA PRO A 664 -20.75 -22.36 14.56
C PRO A 664 -21.64 -23.54 14.97
N GLU A 665 -22.89 -23.28 15.33
CA GLU A 665 -23.84 -24.34 15.71
C GLU A 665 -24.23 -25.21 14.52
N VAL A 666 -24.39 -24.61 13.33
CA VAL A 666 -24.66 -25.35 12.10
C VAL A 666 -23.46 -26.24 11.72
N LEU A 667 -22.23 -25.71 11.82
CA LEU A 667 -21.00 -26.47 11.58
C LEU A 667 -20.85 -27.64 12.56
N ALA A 668 -21.18 -27.43 13.84
CA ALA A 668 -21.11 -28.47 14.86
C ALA A 668 -22.19 -29.55 14.67
N ALA A 669 -23.38 -29.17 14.22
CA ALA A 669 -24.52 -30.07 14.03
C ALA A 669 -24.43 -30.91 12.74
N ASP A 670 -23.78 -30.41 11.69
CA ASP A 670 -23.67 -31.09 10.40
C ASP A 670 -22.21 -31.39 10.03
N PRO A 671 -21.67 -32.57 10.42
CA PRO A 671 -20.30 -32.95 10.10
C PRO A 671 -20.06 -33.20 8.59
N GLY A 672 -21.12 -33.21 7.78
CA GLY A 672 -21.06 -33.42 6.34
C GLY A 672 -20.79 -32.16 5.52
N ILE A 673 -20.82 -30.95 6.12
CA ILE A 673 -20.54 -29.70 5.40
C ILE A 673 -19.16 -29.75 4.75
N THR A 674 -19.10 -29.54 3.43
CA THR A 674 -17.87 -29.65 2.62
C THR A 674 -17.33 -28.31 2.14
N VAL A 675 -18.21 -27.32 1.94
CA VAL A 675 -17.85 -26.00 1.39
C VAL A 675 -18.47 -24.87 2.21
N LEU A 676 -17.66 -23.85 2.50
CA LEU A 676 -18.09 -22.57 3.06
C LEU A 676 -17.69 -21.44 2.12
N ASP A 677 -18.58 -20.48 1.94
CA ASP A 677 -18.33 -19.19 1.28
C ASP A 677 -18.66 -18.10 2.29
N LEU A 678 -17.68 -17.26 2.63
CA LEU A 678 -17.77 -16.34 3.75
C LEU A 678 -17.16 -14.98 3.43
N PRO A 679 -17.78 -13.87 3.90
CA PRO A 679 -17.09 -12.60 4.00
C PRO A 679 -15.81 -12.75 4.82
N THR A 680 -14.73 -12.14 4.35
CA THR A 680 -13.40 -12.27 4.96
C THR A 680 -13.38 -11.85 6.44
N ALA A 681 -14.03 -10.74 6.82
CA ALA A 681 -14.14 -10.36 8.24
C ALA A 681 -14.89 -11.41 9.09
N TYR A 682 -15.93 -12.04 8.54
CA TYR A 682 -16.65 -13.08 9.26
C TYR A 682 -15.78 -14.32 9.50
N TRP A 683 -15.01 -14.72 8.48
CA TRP A 683 -14.04 -15.81 8.64
C TRP A 683 -12.97 -15.48 9.69
N HIS A 684 -12.45 -14.25 9.75
CA HIS A 684 -11.51 -13.85 10.81
C HIS A 684 -12.11 -14.01 12.21
N ALA A 685 -13.34 -13.54 12.44
CA ALA A 685 -14.00 -13.71 13.73
C ALA A 685 -14.28 -15.18 14.06
N LEU A 686 -14.61 -15.98 13.03
CA LEU A 686 -14.82 -17.41 13.19
C LEU A 686 -13.52 -18.15 13.57
N LEU A 687 -12.35 -17.71 13.10
CA LEU A 687 -11.07 -18.27 13.55
C LEU A 687 -10.83 -18.02 15.03
N ASP A 688 -11.22 -16.86 15.55
CA ASP A 688 -11.03 -16.50 16.96
C ASP A 688 -11.94 -17.33 17.89
N LEU A 689 -13.07 -17.82 17.39
CA LEU A 689 -13.98 -18.72 18.11
C LEU A 689 -13.46 -20.15 18.24
N GLU A 690 -12.59 -20.57 17.34
CA GLU A 690 -12.18 -21.98 17.18
C GLU A 690 -13.37 -22.96 17.20
N PRO A 691 -14.35 -22.83 16.27
CA PRO A 691 -15.52 -23.68 16.26
C PRO A 691 -15.13 -25.14 15.99
N ARG A 692 -16.05 -26.06 16.27
CA ARG A 692 -15.90 -27.45 15.84
C ARG A 692 -16.06 -27.54 14.33
N TRP A 693 -14.94 -27.47 13.60
CA TRP A 693 -14.94 -27.56 12.14
C TRP A 693 -15.44 -28.93 11.65
N PRO A 694 -16.26 -28.98 10.59
CA PRO A 694 -16.72 -30.24 10.01
C PRO A 694 -15.54 -31.06 9.48
N PRO A 695 -15.47 -32.37 9.76
CA PRO A 695 -14.40 -33.23 9.24
C PRO A 695 -14.44 -33.34 7.70
N ALA A 696 -15.62 -33.20 7.08
CA ALA A 696 -15.78 -33.24 5.63
C ALA A 696 -15.39 -31.92 4.92
N LEU A 697 -15.14 -30.84 5.67
CA LEU A 697 -14.79 -29.54 5.11
C LEU A 697 -13.53 -29.66 4.24
N ARG A 698 -13.63 -29.21 2.98
CA ARG A 698 -12.55 -29.30 1.98
C ARG A 698 -12.26 -27.98 1.27
N LEU A 699 -13.17 -27.02 1.33
CA LEU A 699 -13.04 -25.73 0.66
C LEU A 699 -13.65 -24.61 1.52
N VAL A 700 -12.89 -23.53 1.69
CA VAL A 700 -13.37 -22.25 2.20
C VAL A 700 -13.07 -21.19 1.16
N ILE A 701 -14.10 -20.46 0.75
CA ILE A 701 -14.06 -19.34 -0.17
C ILE A 701 -14.20 -18.06 0.66
N LEU A 702 -13.35 -17.10 0.39
CA LEU A 702 -13.30 -15.80 1.04
C LEU A 702 -13.50 -14.71 0.00
N GLY A 703 -14.30 -13.70 0.34
CA GLY A 703 -14.52 -12.56 -0.54
C GLY A 703 -14.87 -11.29 0.22
N GLY A 704 -15.16 -10.23 -0.53
CA GLY A 704 -15.66 -8.96 -0.01
C GLY A 704 -14.59 -8.00 0.49
N GLU A 705 -13.54 -8.46 1.19
CA GLU A 705 -12.54 -7.61 1.86
C GLU A 705 -11.10 -8.13 1.73
N GLN A 706 -10.13 -7.38 2.26
CA GLN A 706 -8.72 -7.78 2.29
C GLN A 706 -8.49 -8.87 3.34
N VAL A 707 -7.90 -9.99 2.92
CA VAL A 707 -7.49 -11.08 3.83
C VAL A 707 -6.26 -10.68 4.65
N ASP A 708 -6.26 -11.02 5.94
CA ASP A 708 -5.11 -10.87 6.82
C ASP A 708 -4.13 -12.04 6.64
N ALA A 709 -2.88 -11.72 6.32
CA ALA A 709 -1.81 -12.70 6.15
C ALA A 709 -1.58 -13.55 7.43
N ALA A 710 -1.74 -12.96 8.61
CA ALA A 710 -1.59 -13.70 9.87
C ALA A 710 -2.73 -14.72 10.08
N ALA A 711 -3.94 -14.42 9.61
CA ALA A 711 -5.08 -15.33 9.67
C ALA A 711 -4.88 -16.57 8.78
N ILE A 712 -4.26 -16.42 7.61
CA ILE A 712 -3.87 -17.56 6.75
C ILE A 712 -2.93 -18.50 7.51
N GLY A 713 -1.96 -17.95 8.24
CA GLY A 713 -1.04 -18.73 9.08
C GLY A 713 -1.76 -19.49 10.20
N ARG A 714 -2.76 -18.88 10.86
CA ARG A 714 -3.60 -19.54 11.88
C ARG A 714 -4.38 -20.72 11.29
N TRP A 715 -5.06 -20.48 10.18
CA TRP A 715 -5.84 -21.51 9.47
C TRP A 715 -5.01 -22.72 9.08
N ARG A 716 -3.83 -22.49 8.51
CA ARG A 716 -2.90 -23.56 8.08
C ARG A 716 -2.40 -24.40 9.25
N ARG A 717 -2.20 -23.82 10.44
CA ARG A 717 -1.83 -24.61 11.63
C ARG A 717 -2.94 -25.57 12.06
N HIS A 718 -4.21 -25.19 11.87
CA HIS A 718 -5.34 -26.02 12.24
C HIS A 718 -5.67 -27.10 11.19
N HIS A 719 -5.65 -26.73 9.90
CA HIS A 719 -6.14 -27.59 8.81
C HIS A 719 -5.04 -28.14 7.88
N GLY A 720 -3.81 -27.65 7.97
CA GLY A 720 -2.76 -27.95 7.00
C GLY A 720 -3.20 -27.62 5.57
N ASP A 721 -2.83 -28.47 4.62
CA ASP A 721 -3.24 -28.37 3.21
C ASP A 721 -4.51 -29.15 2.88
N ARG A 722 -5.19 -29.71 3.89
CA ARG A 722 -6.40 -30.52 3.72
C ARG A 722 -7.57 -29.68 3.18
N VAL A 723 -7.68 -28.44 3.65
CA VAL A 723 -8.80 -27.55 3.30
C VAL A 723 -8.27 -26.44 2.40
N ARG A 724 -8.75 -26.40 1.16
CA ARG A 724 -8.40 -25.35 0.20
C ARG A 724 -8.97 -24.02 0.70
N LEU A 725 -8.15 -22.98 0.64
CA LEU A 725 -8.55 -21.62 0.99
C LEU A 725 -8.42 -20.76 -0.27
N VAL A 726 -9.54 -20.25 -0.76
CA VAL A 726 -9.61 -19.48 -2.01
C VAL A 726 -10.06 -18.06 -1.69
N ASN A 727 -9.27 -17.07 -2.08
CA ASN A 727 -9.67 -15.67 -2.05
C ASN A 727 -10.24 -15.27 -3.40
N THR A 728 -11.43 -14.71 -3.42
CA THR A 728 -12.14 -14.25 -4.62
C THR A 728 -12.39 -12.76 -4.56
N TYR A 729 -12.56 -12.16 -5.73
CA TYR A 729 -12.87 -10.76 -5.87
C TYR A 729 -13.78 -10.52 -7.06
N GLY A 730 -14.79 -9.69 -6.87
CA GLY A 730 -15.53 -9.06 -7.94
C GLY A 730 -16.54 -8.03 -7.42
N PRO A 731 -16.82 -6.99 -8.19
CA PRO A 731 -17.98 -6.12 -7.96
C PRO A 731 -19.25 -6.71 -8.59
N THR A 732 -20.40 -6.32 -8.05
CA THR A 732 -21.74 -6.74 -8.52
C THR A 732 -21.99 -6.47 -10.00
N GLU A 733 -21.43 -5.39 -10.53
CA GLU A 733 -21.47 -5.06 -11.97
C GLU A 733 -20.77 -6.08 -12.88
N THR A 734 -20.10 -7.08 -12.29
CA THR A 734 -19.39 -8.15 -13.01
C THR A 734 -19.78 -9.55 -12.55
N THR A 735 -20.99 -9.70 -12.00
CA THR A 735 -21.59 -10.97 -11.58
C THR A 735 -20.74 -11.69 -10.54
N VAL A 736 -20.81 -11.20 -9.30
CA VAL A 736 -20.23 -11.80 -8.08
C VAL A 736 -18.69 -11.79 -8.04
N ILE A 737 -18.05 -12.61 -8.88
CA ILE A 737 -16.59 -12.79 -8.89
C ILE A 737 -16.01 -12.75 -10.30
N VAL A 738 -14.81 -12.18 -10.39
CA VAL A 738 -14.03 -12.05 -11.63
C VAL A 738 -12.59 -12.50 -11.48
N THR A 739 -12.04 -12.53 -10.27
CA THR A 739 -10.70 -13.07 -10.00
C THR A 739 -10.71 -14.02 -8.82
N ALA A 740 -9.78 -14.98 -8.84
CA ALA A 740 -9.61 -15.95 -7.76
C ALA A 740 -8.12 -16.30 -7.54
N ALA A 741 -7.74 -16.49 -6.28
CA ALA A 741 -6.43 -16.97 -5.84
C ALA A 741 -6.60 -18.12 -4.83
N GLU A 742 -5.88 -19.21 -5.02
CA GLU A 742 -5.70 -20.20 -3.95
C GLU A 742 -4.58 -19.72 -3.02
N LEU A 743 -4.93 -19.39 -1.77
CA LEU A 743 -4.00 -18.84 -0.79
C LEU A 743 -3.09 -19.94 -0.26
N THR A 744 -1.78 -19.72 -0.21
CA THR A 744 -0.78 -20.74 0.17
C THR A 744 -0.03 -20.36 1.44
N ALA A 745 0.90 -21.22 1.89
CA ALA A 745 1.79 -20.90 3.01
C ALA A 745 2.69 -19.68 2.72
N ALA A 746 2.99 -19.39 1.44
CA ALA A 746 3.79 -18.21 1.05
C ALA A 746 3.03 -16.89 1.26
N ASP A 747 1.69 -16.94 1.36
CA ASP A 747 0.84 -15.78 1.63
C ASP A 747 0.62 -15.55 3.14
N ALA A 748 1.02 -16.51 3.99
CA ALA A 748 1.05 -16.33 5.42
C ALA A 748 2.30 -15.51 5.78
N GLY A 749 2.11 -14.23 6.12
CA GLY A 749 3.19 -13.37 6.55
C GLY A 749 3.99 -13.99 7.69
N GLU A 750 5.32 -13.84 7.70
CA GLU A 750 6.13 -14.27 8.84
C GLU A 750 5.57 -13.60 10.10
N ALA A 751 5.11 -14.42 11.05
CA ALA A 751 4.60 -13.93 12.32
C ALA A 751 5.74 -13.18 13.01
N SER A 752 5.65 -11.86 13.05
CA SER A 752 6.44 -11.06 13.98
C SER A 752 5.99 -11.44 15.38
N GLY A 753 6.62 -12.47 15.94
CA GLY A 753 6.45 -12.88 17.33
C GLY A 753 6.77 -11.69 18.24
N THR A 754 5.78 -11.34 19.05
CA THR A 754 5.89 -10.69 20.37
C THR A 754 7.27 -10.11 20.72
N ALA A 755 7.37 -8.78 20.67
CA ALA A 755 8.42 -8.05 21.36
C ALA A 755 8.27 -8.25 22.88
N ALA A 756 8.83 -9.34 23.40
CA ALA A 756 9.15 -9.44 24.81
C ALA A 756 10.45 -8.66 25.04
N ALA A 757 10.33 -7.52 25.72
CA ALA A 757 11.46 -6.76 26.20
C ALA A 757 12.33 -7.65 27.11
N SER A 758 13.51 -8.05 26.62
CA SER A 758 14.56 -8.63 27.43
C SER A 758 15.81 -7.77 27.31
N THR A 759 16.00 -6.92 28.30
CA THR A 759 17.22 -6.16 28.56
C THR A 759 18.38 -7.10 28.89
N THR A 760 19.36 -7.19 27.99
CA THR A 760 20.79 -7.34 28.34
C THR A 760 21.65 -7.12 27.10
N ALA A 761 22.45 -6.06 27.11
CA ALA A 761 23.57 -5.86 26.20
C ALA A 761 24.70 -6.85 26.52
N THR A 762 25.41 -7.35 25.50
CA THR A 762 26.90 -7.42 25.39
C THR A 762 27.34 -8.23 24.14
N THR A 763 28.29 -7.66 23.38
CA THR A 763 29.26 -8.25 22.40
C THR A 763 28.83 -8.90 21.07
N ALA A 764 29.20 -8.21 19.99
CA ALA A 764 29.96 -8.62 18.78
C ALA A 764 29.64 -9.93 18.02
N ALA A 765 29.32 -9.74 16.72
CA ALA A 765 29.97 -10.33 15.54
C ALA A 765 29.02 -10.98 14.50
N THR A 766 29.09 -10.44 13.27
CA THR A 766 29.07 -11.15 11.98
C THR A 766 28.04 -12.26 11.76
N ALA A 767 26.87 -11.87 11.27
CA ALA A 767 26.21 -12.45 10.11
C ALA A 767 25.09 -11.48 9.70
N THR A 768 25.10 -11.03 8.45
CA THR A 768 23.94 -10.35 7.87
C THR A 768 22.82 -11.39 7.78
N THR A 769 22.02 -11.51 8.84
CA THR A 769 20.70 -12.12 8.71
C THR A 769 19.96 -11.27 7.68
N PRO A 770 19.37 -11.86 6.62
CA PRO A 770 18.50 -11.09 5.74
C PRO A 770 17.47 -10.41 6.63
N ALA A 771 17.33 -9.09 6.52
CA ALA A 771 16.21 -8.41 7.16
C ALA A 771 14.93 -9.15 6.74
N ALA A 772 14.14 -9.59 7.73
CA ALA A 772 12.88 -10.30 7.48
C ALA A 772 12.10 -9.54 6.41
N GLN A 773 11.75 -10.22 5.32
CA GLN A 773 10.96 -9.59 4.26
C GLN A 773 9.64 -9.12 4.87
N PRO A 774 9.21 -7.86 4.64
CA PRO A 774 7.89 -7.44 5.08
C PRO A 774 6.83 -8.37 4.47
N PRO A 775 5.78 -8.75 5.23
CA PRO A 775 4.82 -9.74 4.78
C PRO A 775 4.11 -9.29 3.49
N ARG A 776 4.06 -10.18 2.49
CA ARG A 776 3.37 -9.94 1.22
C ARG A 776 1.85 -9.88 1.45
N ARG A 777 1.16 -8.96 0.78
CA ARG A 777 -0.31 -8.85 0.87
C ARG A 777 -0.97 -10.03 0.16
N PRO A 778 -1.97 -10.72 0.75
CA PRO A 778 -2.69 -11.79 0.06
C PRO A 778 -3.30 -11.29 -1.27
N PRO A 779 -3.14 -12.03 -2.38
CA PRO A 779 -3.56 -11.59 -3.70
C PRO A 779 -5.07 -11.78 -3.89
N ILE A 780 -5.68 -10.96 -4.75
CA ILE A 780 -7.05 -11.19 -5.28
C ILE A 780 -7.05 -12.12 -6.49
N GLY A 781 -5.86 -12.47 -6.99
CA GLY A 781 -5.64 -13.60 -7.89
C GLY A 781 -5.66 -13.29 -9.37
N ARG A 782 -6.11 -14.25 -10.17
CA ARG A 782 -6.14 -14.15 -11.64
C ARG A 782 -7.56 -14.08 -12.16
N PRO A 783 -7.78 -13.49 -13.35
CA PRO A 783 -9.07 -13.51 -14.03
C PRO A 783 -9.61 -14.93 -14.19
N ILE A 784 -10.88 -15.11 -13.85
CA ILE A 784 -11.60 -16.38 -14.01
C ILE A 784 -12.05 -16.57 -15.47
N GLY A 785 -12.63 -17.72 -15.79
CA GLY A 785 -12.98 -18.09 -17.16
C GLY A 785 -13.81 -17.03 -17.90
N GLY A 786 -13.35 -16.67 -19.10
CA GLY A 786 -13.98 -15.67 -19.97
C GLY A 786 -13.81 -14.19 -19.55
N VAL A 787 -13.19 -13.91 -18.39
CA VAL A 787 -12.95 -12.54 -17.91
C VAL A 787 -11.67 -11.99 -18.49
N ARG A 788 -11.68 -10.70 -18.85
CA ARG A 788 -10.47 -9.91 -19.09
C ARG A 788 -10.33 -8.84 -18.01
N ALA A 789 -9.15 -8.74 -17.41
CA ALA A 789 -8.80 -7.73 -16.42
C ALA A 789 -7.63 -6.89 -16.93
N TYR A 790 -7.80 -5.58 -16.89
CA TYR A 790 -6.79 -4.61 -17.25
C TYR A 790 -6.43 -3.75 -16.03
N VAL A 791 -5.16 -3.40 -15.91
CA VAL A 791 -4.71 -2.40 -14.94
C VAL A 791 -4.30 -1.18 -15.73
N LEU A 792 -5.10 -0.12 -15.64
CA LEU A 792 -4.98 1.06 -16.48
C LEU A 792 -4.59 2.30 -15.69
N ASP A 793 -3.83 3.20 -16.31
CA ASP A 793 -3.60 4.53 -15.77
C ASP A 793 -4.82 5.45 -16.00
N ALA A 794 -4.71 6.70 -15.54
CA ALA A 794 -5.78 7.70 -15.68
C ALA A 794 -6.13 8.02 -17.15
N ALA A 795 -5.24 7.73 -18.10
CA ALA A 795 -5.45 7.92 -19.53
C ALA A 795 -6.00 6.66 -20.23
N GLY A 796 -6.27 5.58 -19.49
CA GLY A 796 -6.79 4.32 -20.03
C GLY A 796 -5.74 3.44 -20.70
N ARG A 797 -4.44 3.64 -20.39
CA ARG A 797 -3.33 2.84 -20.94
C ARG A 797 -2.89 1.77 -19.95
N LEU A 798 -2.49 0.61 -20.46
CA LEU A 798 -1.88 -0.45 -19.64
C LEU A 798 -0.65 0.05 -18.89
N VAL A 799 -0.52 -0.36 -17.62
CA VAL A 799 0.65 -0.07 -16.80
C VAL A 799 1.53 -1.32 -16.63
N PRO A 800 2.86 -1.17 -16.51
CA PRO A 800 3.79 -2.29 -16.31
C PRO A 800 3.47 -3.06 -15.02
N ARG A 801 3.85 -4.34 -14.96
CA ARG A 801 3.69 -5.13 -13.72
C ARG A 801 4.37 -4.43 -12.53
N GLY A 802 3.69 -4.41 -11.39
CA GLY A 802 4.11 -3.73 -10.15
C GLY A 802 3.67 -2.27 -10.04
N THR A 803 3.18 -1.68 -11.13
CA THR A 803 2.66 -0.31 -11.15
C THR A 803 1.17 -0.32 -10.78
N PRO A 804 0.75 0.46 -9.77
CA PRO A 804 -0.66 0.67 -9.44
C PRO A 804 -1.41 1.31 -10.60
N GLY A 805 -2.63 0.87 -10.82
CA GLY A 805 -3.60 1.49 -11.73
C GLY A 805 -5.02 1.15 -11.31
N GLU A 806 -5.99 1.63 -12.08
CA GLU A 806 -7.39 1.25 -11.94
C GLU A 806 -7.63 -0.14 -12.54
N LEU A 807 -8.31 -1.01 -11.79
CA LEU A 807 -8.81 -2.27 -12.32
C LEU A 807 -10.00 -2.03 -13.24
N CYS A 808 -9.88 -2.46 -14.49
CA CYS A 808 -10.97 -2.45 -15.46
C CYS A 808 -11.27 -3.87 -15.92
N LEU A 809 -12.55 -4.22 -16.02
CA LEU A 809 -13.01 -5.60 -16.22
C LEU A 809 -13.84 -5.70 -17.51
N ALA A 810 -13.62 -6.71 -18.33
CA ALA A 810 -14.33 -6.93 -19.57
C ALA A 810 -14.62 -8.41 -19.80
N GLY A 811 -15.47 -8.69 -20.80
CA GLY A 811 -15.80 -10.05 -21.22
C GLY A 811 -16.93 -10.69 -20.40
N ALA A 812 -16.81 -11.99 -20.17
CA ALA A 812 -17.80 -12.82 -19.49
C ALA A 812 -18.13 -12.28 -18.09
N GLY A 813 -19.39 -12.32 -17.70
CA GLY A 813 -19.85 -11.89 -16.38
C GLY A 813 -20.17 -10.41 -16.24
N LEU A 814 -19.94 -9.54 -17.24
CA LEU A 814 -20.43 -8.16 -17.17
C LEU A 814 -21.96 -8.12 -17.01
N ALA A 815 -22.43 -7.26 -16.10
CA ALA A 815 -23.84 -6.90 -16.00
C ALA A 815 -24.30 -6.17 -17.27
N ASP A 816 -25.60 -6.22 -17.55
CA ASP A 816 -26.22 -5.48 -18.66
C ASP A 816 -26.18 -3.95 -18.44
N GLY A 817 -25.94 -3.54 -17.19
CA GLY A 817 -25.79 -2.16 -16.75
C GLY A 817 -26.69 -1.84 -15.57
N TYR A 818 -26.89 -0.54 -15.31
CA TYR A 818 -27.82 -0.07 -14.30
C TYR A 818 -29.24 0.10 -14.90
N LEU A 819 -30.20 -0.65 -14.38
CA LEU A 819 -31.59 -0.65 -14.86
C LEU A 819 -32.20 0.75 -14.78
N GLY A 820 -32.74 1.23 -15.90
CA GLY A 820 -33.36 2.55 -15.99
C GLY A 820 -32.40 3.74 -15.84
N ARG A 821 -31.07 3.51 -15.86
CA ARG A 821 -30.03 4.52 -15.64
C ARG A 821 -28.95 4.51 -16.74
N PRO A 822 -29.29 4.83 -18.00
CA PRO A 822 -28.34 4.83 -19.11
C PRO A 822 -27.20 5.84 -18.93
N ASP A 823 -27.43 6.90 -18.17
CA ASP A 823 -26.44 7.90 -17.77
C ASP A 823 -25.32 7.27 -16.93
N LEU A 824 -25.67 6.54 -15.86
CA LEU A 824 -24.70 5.85 -15.02
C LEU A 824 -24.04 4.68 -15.74
N THR A 825 -24.79 3.97 -16.58
CA THR A 825 -24.23 2.87 -17.38
C THR A 825 -23.15 3.40 -18.32
N ALA A 826 -23.40 4.49 -19.04
CA ALA A 826 -22.40 5.09 -19.93
C ALA A 826 -21.19 5.70 -19.19
N GLU A 827 -21.36 6.12 -17.93
CA GLU A 827 -20.26 6.60 -17.08
C GLU A 827 -19.27 5.47 -16.70
N ARG A 828 -19.77 4.25 -16.49
CA ARG A 828 -18.98 3.14 -15.94
C ARG A 828 -18.67 2.00 -16.90
N PHE A 829 -19.48 1.82 -17.94
CA PHE A 829 -19.31 0.79 -18.97
C PHE A 829 -18.89 1.46 -20.28
N HIS A 830 -17.61 1.33 -20.63
CA HIS A 830 -17.02 1.91 -21.83
C HIS A 830 -16.74 0.84 -22.90
N PRO A 831 -16.57 1.21 -24.18
CA PRO A 831 -16.00 0.31 -25.16
C PRO A 831 -14.64 -0.24 -24.70
N ASP A 832 -14.43 -1.54 -24.83
CA ASP A 832 -13.15 -2.18 -24.50
C ASP A 832 -12.07 -1.81 -25.55
N PRO A 833 -11.00 -1.07 -25.16
CA PRO A 833 -9.98 -0.62 -26.10
C PRO A 833 -9.00 -1.74 -26.51
N TYR A 834 -9.01 -2.89 -25.81
CA TYR A 834 -8.09 -4.01 -26.02
C TYR A 834 -8.77 -5.28 -26.51
N GLY A 835 -10.10 -5.27 -26.62
CA GLY A 835 -10.91 -6.43 -26.97
C GLY A 835 -12.19 -6.06 -27.73
N LYS A 836 -13.17 -6.94 -27.66
CA LYS A 836 -14.54 -6.71 -28.17
C LYS A 836 -15.50 -6.58 -27.00
N GLY A 837 -16.49 -5.72 -27.12
CA GLY A 837 -17.55 -5.54 -26.13
C GLY A 837 -17.31 -4.33 -25.23
N LEU A 838 -17.89 -4.39 -24.03
CA LEU A 838 -17.77 -3.34 -23.02
C LEU A 838 -16.70 -3.71 -21.98
N MET A 839 -16.26 -2.69 -21.26
CA MET A 839 -15.33 -2.72 -20.15
C MET A 839 -15.90 -1.88 -19.00
N TYR A 840 -16.00 -2.46 -17.82
CA TYR A 840 -16.43 -1.83 -16.59
C TYR A 840 -15.25 -1.25 -15.79
N ARG A 841 -15.35 0.01 -15.37
CA ARG A 841 -14.38 0.70 -14.51
C ARG A 841 -14.75 0.58 -13.04
N THR A 842 -13.94 -0.15 -12.28
CA THR A 842 -14.26 -0.53 -10.89
C THR A 842 -14.05 0.59 -9.87
N GLY A 843 -13.18 1.56 -10.18
CA GLY A 843 -12.66 2.52 -9.19
C GLY A 843 -11.71 1.90 -8.15
N ASP A 844 -11.33 0.62 -8.31
CA ASP A 844 -10.40 -0.06 -7.41
C ASP A 844 -8.96 0.10 -7.89
N ARG A 845 -8.07 0.49 -6.97
CA ARG A 845 -6.63 0.63 -7.21
C ARG A 845 -5.99 -0.74 -6.98
N VAL A 846 -5.39 -1.30 -8.02
CA VAL A 846 -4.73 -2.60 -7.99
C VAL A 846 -3.36 -2.53 -8.65
N ARG A 847 -2.56 -3.60 -8.53
CA ARG A 847 -1.39 -3.84 -9.39
C ARG A 847 -1.25 -5.31 -9.70
N TRP A 848 -0.67 -5.62 -10.86
CA TRP A 848 -0.09 -6.95 -11.08
C TRP A 848 1.15 -7.10 -10.19
N ARG A 849 1.31 -8.24 -9.50
CA ARG A 849 2.59 -8.59 -8.89
C ARG A 849 3.67 -8.67 -9.96
N ARG A 850 4.91 -8.33 -9.58
CA ARG A 850 6.02 -8.25 -10.54
C ARG A 850 6.57 -9.62 -10.92
N ASP A 851 6.63 -10.51 -9.94
CA ASP A 851 7.20 -11.86 -9.99
C ASP A 851 6.17 -12.91 -10.40
N GLU A 852 4.92 -12.74 -9.98
CA GLU A 852 3.82 -13.64 -10.28
C GLU A 852 2.71 -12.90 -11.03
N PRO A 853 2.05 -13.51 -12.03
CA PRO A 853 0.95 -12.86 -12.71
C PRO A 853 -0.33 -13.01 -11.89
N VAL A 854 -0.40 -12.33 -10.74
CA VAL A 854 -1.58 -12.26 -9.86
C VAL A 854 -1.81 -10.80 -9.47
N LEU A 855 -3.07 -10.42 -9.24
CA LEU A 855 -3.46 -9.08 -8.84
C LEU A 855 -3.40 -8.89 -7.32
N GLU A 856 -2.94 -7.72 -6.91
CA GLU A 856 -3.02 -7.23 -5.53
C GLU A 856 -3.98 -6.05 -5.45
N PHE A 857 -4.88 -6.08 -4.48
CA PHE A 857 -5.72 -4.94 -4.13
C PHE A 857 -4.93 -3.95 -3.26
N LEU A 858 -4.97 -2.67 -3.62
CA LEU A 858 -4.23 -1.59 -2.94
C LEU A 858 -5.15 -0.56 -2.26
N GLY A 859 -6.45 -0.56 -2.60
CA GLY A 859 -7.44 0.36 -2.06
C GLY A 859 -8.40 0.86 -3.13
N ARG A 860 -9.11 1.94 -2.84
CA ARG A 860 -10.04 2.60 -3.77
C ARG A 860 -9.53 3.95 -4.25
N LEU A 861 -9.95 4.33 -5.44
CA LEU A 861 -9.69 5.64 -6.04
C LEU A 861 -10.72 6.69 -5.60
N ASP A 862 -11.90 6.26 -5.13
CA ASP A 862 -12.96 7.13 -4.63
C ASP A 862 -13.24 6.94 -3.12
N ARG A 863 -14.32 7.56 -2.62
CA ARG A 863 -14.71 7.56 -1.20
C ARG A 863 -15.56 6.36 -0.78
N GLN A 864 -15.82 5.40 -1.66
CA GLN A 864 -16.63 4.25 -1.30
C GLN A 864 -15.93 3.38 -0.25
N LEU A 865 -16.71 2.90 0.71
CA LEU A 865 -16.25 2.15 1.86
C LEU A 865 -16.69 0.69 1.77
N LYS A 866 -15.93 -0.19 2.42
CA LYS A 866 -16.36 -1.55 2.74
C LYS A 866 -16.29 -1.72 4.25
N VAL A 867 -17.42 -2.01 4.87
CA VAL A 867 -17.54 -2.21 6.32
C VAL A 867 -18.22 -3.55 6.54
N ARG A 868 -17.51 -4.52 7.14
CA ARG A 868 -18.02 -5.89 7.44
C ARG A 868 -18.50 -6.63 6.19
N GLY A 869 -17.78 -6.48 5.09
CA GLY A 869 -18.12 -7.06 3.78
C GLY A 869 -19.17 -6.27 2.99
N VAL A 870 -19.78 -5.24 3.59
CA VAL A 870 -20.87 -4.45 2.97
C VAL A 870 -20.31 -3.24 2.23
N ARG A 871 -20.71 -3.08 0.97
CA ARG A 871 -20.35 -1.93 0.12
C ARG A 871 -21.21 -0.70 0.48
N ILE A 872 -20.58 0.34 1.01
CA ILE A 872 -21.24 1.57 1.47
C ILE A 872 -20.76 2.75 0.65
N GLU A 873 -21.68 3.50 0.05
CA GLU A 873 -21.43 4.83 -0.50
C GLU A 873 -21.71 5.87 0.59
N PRO A 874 -20.68 6.56 1.14
CA PRO A 874 -20.91 7.59 2.16
C PRO A 874 -21.91 8.65 1.71
N GLY A 875 -21.88 9.03 0.43
CA GLY A 875 -22.80 9.99 -0.16
C GLY A 875 -24.28 9.61 0.00
N GLU A 876 -24.61 8.32 0.06
CA GLU A 876 -25.99 7.89 0.30
C GLU A 876 -26.46 8.22 1.71
N VAL A 877 -25.60 7.95 2.69
CA VAL A 877 -25.87 8.23 4.09
C VAL A 877 -25.83 9.74 4.34
N GLU A 878 -24.83 10.43 3.80
CA GLU A 878 -24.69 11.90 3.86
C GLU A 878 -25.94 12.60 3.31
N ALA A 879 -26.50 12.13 2.18
CA ALA A 879 -27.72 12.69 1.59
C ALA A 879 -28.96 12.50 2.47
N VAL A 880 -29.11 11.33 3.11
CA VAL A 880 -30.21 11.09 4.06
C VAL A 880 -30.06 11.97 5.28
N LEU A 881 -28.86 12.03 5.88
CA LEU A 881 -28.60 12.83 7.08
C LEU A 881 -28.83 14.32 6.83
N THR A 882 -28.36 14.84 5.69
CA THR A 882 -28.58 16.24 5.27
C THR A 882 -30.06 16.53 4.97
N GLY A 883 -30.88 15.51 4.76
CA GLY A 883 -32.34 15.64 4.64
C GLY A 883 -33.07 15.89 5.97
N HIS A 884 -32.39 15.78 7.12
CA HIS A 884 -32.95 16.13 8.43
C HIS A 884 -33.05 17.66 8.58
N PRO A 885 -34.17 18.23 9.06
CA PRO A 885 -34.38 19.69 9.10
C PRO A 885 -33.31 20.50 9.84
N ASP A 886 -32.74 19.90 10.89
CA ASP A 886 -31.74 20.55 11.75
C ASP A 886 -30.28 20.22 11.40
N VAL A 887 -30.03 19.41 10.36
CA VAL A 887 -28.65 19.08 9.91
C VAL A 887 -28.26 20.02 8.78
N GLY A 888 -27.18 20.78 8.97
CA GLY A 888 -26.64 21.70 7.95
C GLY A 888 -25.80 20.98 6.89
N GLN A 889 -24.82 20.19 7.34
CA GLN A 889 -23.94 19.37 6.50
C GLN A 889 -23.67 18.05 7.20
N ALA A 890 -23.49 16.98 6.43
CA ALA A 890 -23.09 15.66 6.94
C ALA A 890 -21.92 15.09 6.13
N VAL A 891 -20.97 14.46 6.81
CA VAL A 891 -19.83 13.73 6.22
C VAL A 891 -19.74 12.37 6.87
N VAL A 892 -19.62 11.31 6.07
CA VAL A 892 -19.60 9.93 6.55
C VAL A 892 -18.27 9.27 6.20
N THR A 893 -17.71 8.53 7.15
CA THR A 893 -16.48 7.73 7.00
C THR A 893 -16.57 6.44 7.84
N ALA A 894 -15.61 5.54 7.67
CA ALA A 894 -15.44 4.39 8.55
C ALA A 894 -14.39 4.66 9.64
N PHE A 895 -14.63 4.14 10.83
CA PHE A 895 -13.66 4.03 11.92
C PHE A 895 -13.68 2.59 12.43
N GLY A 896 -12.60 1.84 12.16
CA GLY A 896 -12.58 0.38 12.36
C GLY A 896 -13.68 -0.30 11.53
N GLU A 897 -14.50 -1.12 12.18
CA GLU A 897 -15.66 -1.79 11.55
C GLU A 897 -16.97 -1.02 11.76
N SER A 898 -16.93 0.28 12.06
CA SER A 898 -18.11 1.12 12.31
C SER A 898 -18.19 2.31 11.38
N LEU A 899 -19.41 2.71 11.02
CA LEU A 899 -19.75 3.90 10.26
C LEU A 899 -19.92 5.09 11.20
N VAL A 900 -19.21 6.17 10.90
CA VAL A 900 -19.22 7.42 11.67
C VAL A 900 -19.77 8.53 10.79
N ALA A 901 -20.75 9.28 11.30
CA ALA A 901 -21.27 10.48 10.68
C ALA A 901 -20.87 11.73 11.47
N TYR A 902 -20.25 12.69 10.80
CA TYR A 902 -20.00 14.02 11.34
C TYR A 902 -21.08 14.95 10.82
N VAL A 903 -21.83 15.59 11.72
CA VAL A 903 -22.96 16.45 11.37
C VAL A 903 -22.76 17.85 11.92
N THR A 904 -23.25 18.86 11.20
CA THR A 904 -23.26 20.26 11.66
C THR A 904 -24.70 20.75 11.84
N GLY A 905 -24.90 21.82 12.62
CA GLY A 905 -26.21 22.46 12.78
C GLY A 905 -27.10 21.88 13.89
N THR A 906 -26.79 20.70 14.42
CA THR A 906 -27.54 20.07 15.52
C THR A 906 -26.63 19.29 16.46
N GLU A 907 -26.97 19.33 17.75
CA GLU A 907 -26.39 18.50 18.81
C GLU A 907 -27.31 17.29 19.14
N ALA A 908 -28.49 17.20 18.52
CA ALA A 908 -29.49 16.17 18.79
C ALA A 908 -29.20 14.84 18.05
N VAL A 909 -28.07 14.23 18.39
CA VAL A 909 -27.54 12.99 17.79
C VAL A 909 -28.59 11.86 17.69
N ASP A 910 -29.36 11.62 18.75
CA ASP A 910 -30.34 10.53 18.77
C ASP A 910 -31.48 10.73 17.76
N GLN A 911 -31.90 11.98 17.54
CA GLN A 911 -32.95 12.30 16.57
C GLN A 911 -32.45 12.12 15.14
N VAL A 912 -31.20 12.50 14.87
CA VAL A 912 -30.53 12.29 13.58
C VAL A 912 -30.40 10.79 13.28
N ARG A 913 -30.01 9.97 14.27
CA ARG A 913 -29.91 8.51 14.11
C ARG A 913 -31.27 7.86 13.89
N ALA A 914 -32.30 8.26 14.64
CA ALA A 914 -33.66 7.77 14.46
C ALA A 914 -34.20 8.11 13.06
N PHE A 915 -33.96 9.33 12.58
CA PHE A 915 -34.35 9.76 11.23
C PHE A 915 -33.67 8.93 10.14
N ALA A 916 -32.38 8.62 10.30
CA ALA A 916 -31.64 7.74 9.41
C ALA A 916 -32.22 6.31 9.43
N ALA A 917 -32.52 5.75 10.60
CA ALA A 917 -33.04 4.39 10.75
C ALA A 917 -34.42 4.16 10.09
N GLU A 918 -35.25 5.20 9.95
CA GLU A 918 -36.52 5.11 9.21
C GLU A 918 -36.34 5.03 7.68
N ARG A 919 -35.15 5.37 7.16
CA ARG A 919 -34.91 5.63 5.73
C ARG A 919 -33.79 4.78 5.13
N LEU A 920 -32.85 4.35 5.96
CA LEU A 920 -31.70 3.53 5.60
C LEU A 920 -31.84 2.11 6.18
N PRO A 921 -31.30 1.09 5.50
CA PRO A 921 -31.05 -0.22 6.10
C PRO A 921 -30.23 -0.08 7.40
N ALA A 922 -30.44 -0.97 8.38
CA ALA A 922 -29.78 -0.91 9.68
C ALA A 922 -28.24 -0.84 9.60
N LEU A 923 -27.65 -1.51 8.61
CA LEU A 923 -26.20 -1.53 8.36
C LEU A 923 -25.65 -0.20 7.80
N LEU A 924 -26.50 0.63 7.18
CA LEU A 924 -26.14 1.96 6.65
C LEU A 924 -26.41 3.08 7.66
N VAL A 925 -27.06 2.79 8.79
CA VAL A 925 -27.25 3.76 9.88
C VAL A 925 -25.92 3.96 10.61
N PRO A 926 -25.39 5.19 10.71
CA PRO A 926 -24.15 5.45 11.45
C PRO A 926 -24.28 5.00 12.91
N GLN A 927 -23.31 4.22 13.38
CA GLN A 927 -23.26 3.80 14.79
C GLN A 927 -22.79 4.95 15.68
N ILE A 928 -21.97 5.85 15.12
CA ILE A 928 -21.45 7.02 15.81
C ILE A 928 -21.88 8.26 15.02
N VAL A 929 -22.49 9.23 15.71
CA VAL A 929 -22.80 10.55 15.13
C VAL A 929 -22.12 11.61 15.99
N LEU A 930 -21.22 12.37 15.39
CA LEU A 930 -20.44 13.41 16.07
C LEU A 930 -20.89 14.79 15.58
N PRO A 931 -21.47 15.63 16.46
CA PRO A 931 -21.76 17.01 16.11
C PRO A 931 -20.46 17.81 16.02
N LEU A 932 -20.32 18.60 14.98
CA LEU A 932 -19.22 19.55 14.77
C LEU A 932 -19.77 20.96 14.58
N THR A 933 -19.03 21.95 15.06
CA THR A 933 -19.35 23.36 14.78
C THR A 933 -19.18 23.68 13.29
N GLU A 934 -18.13 23.15 12.66
CA GLU A 934 -17.87 23.25 11.23
C GLU A 934 -17.10 22.02 10.72
N LEU A 935 -17.24 21.70 9.43
CA LEU A 935 -16.45 20.64 8.80
C LEU A 935 -15.04 21.14 8.45
N PRO A 936 -13.98 20.38 8.76
CA PRO A 936 -12.62 20.76 8.36
C PRO A 936 -12.52 20.76 6.83
N LEU A 937 -11.91 21.82 6.29
CA LEU A 937 -11.73 22.00 4.85
C LEU A 937 -10.24 21.98 4.50
N THR A 938 -9.92 21.39 3.36
CA THR A 938 -8.63 21.53 2.67
C THR A 938 -8.43 23.00 2.23
N ALA A 939 -7.19 23.37 1.88
CA ALA A 939 -6.88 24.68 1.29
C ALA A 939 -7.71 25.01 0.04
N HIS A 940 -8.29 24.00 -0.63
CA HIS A 940 -9.16 24.14 -1.80
C HIS A 940 -10.66 24.22 -1.47
N GLY A 941 -11.03 24.35 -0.19
CA GLY A 941 -12.43 24.47 0.24
C GLY A 941 -13.26 23.19 0.13
N LYS A 942 -12.62 22.03 -0.13
CA LYS A 942 -13.26 20.71 -0.04
C LYS A 942 -13.10 20.15 1.37
N VAL A 943 -14.07 19.38 1.86
CA VAL A 943 -13.98 18.69 3.15
C VAL A 943 -12.71 17.83 3.23
N ASP A 944 -11.90 18.05 4.27
CA ASP A 944 -10.74 17.23 4.58
C ASP A 944 -11.11 16.10 5.54
N VAL A 945 -11.42 14.93 4.96
CA VAL A 945 -11.81 13.73 5.71
C VAL A 945 -10.69 13.25 6.65
N ARG A 946 -9.41 13.54 6.34
CA ARG A 946 -8.27 13.14 7.17
C ARG A 946 -8.10 14.02 8.40
N ALA A 947 -8.61 15.24 8.33
CA ALA A 947 -8.62 16.20 9.44
C ALA A 947 -9.87 16.07 10.33
N LEU A 948 -10.79 15.16 10.01
CA LEU A 948 -11.93 14.88 10.88
C LEU A 948 -11.44 14.35 12.24
N PRO A 949 -12.02 14.83 13.35
CA PRO A 949 -11.60 14.40 14.68
C PRO A 949 -11.87 12.91 14.84
N VAL A 950 -10.84 12.16 15.26
CA VAL A 950 -10.97 10.74 15.57
C VAL A 950 -12.01 10.59 16.69
N PRO A 951 -13.04 9.73 16.55
CA PRO A 951 -13.99 9.49 17.62
C PRO A 951 -13.23 9.09 18.88
N ALA A 952 -13.52 9.74 20.01
CA ALA A 952 -13.02 9.27 21.28
C ALA A 952 -13.53 7.84 21.52
N ALA A 953 -12.73 7.01 22.18
CA ALA A 953 -13.06 5.60 22.41
C ALA A 953 -14.45 5.45 23.08
N ASP A 954 -14.85 6.45 23.87
CA ASP A 954 -16.11 6.58 24.58
C ASP A 954 -17.24 7.36 23.85
N ALA A 955 -17.11 7.65 22.56
CA ALA A 955 -18.08 8.47 21.81
C ALA A 955 -19.42 7.78 21.49
N ALA A 956 -19.63 6.53 21.93
CA ALA A 956 -20.90 5.83 21.83
C ALA A 956 -21.91 6.37 22.86
N VAL A 957 -23.19 6.48 22.48
CA VAL A 957 -24.25 7.10 23.29
C VAL A 957 -24.37 6.40 24.65
N ARG A 958 -24.04 7.12 25.74
CA ARG A 958 -24.19 6.61 27.11
C ARG A 958 -25.61 6.83 27.62
N THR A 959 -26.22 5.78 28.13
CA THR A 959 -27.33 5.92 29.08
C THR A 959 -26.79 6.45 30.42
N ALA A 960 -27.65 6.89 31.36
CA ALA A 960 -27.17 7.32 32.68
C ALA A 960 -26.42 6.17 33.37
N PHE A 961 -25.14 6.37 33.70
CA PHE A 961 -24.28 5.32 34.25
C PHE A 961 -24.78 4.82 35.61
N GLU A 962 -25.07 3.52 35.68
CA GLU A 962 -25.33 2.76 36.90
C GLU A 962 -24.35 1.57 36.94
N ALA A 963 -23.63 1.40 38.04
CA ALA A 963 -22.57 0.40 38.16
C ALA A 963 -23.15 -1.03 38.27
N PRO A 964 -22.42 -2.07 37.81
CA PRO A 964 -22.74 -3.49 38.07
C PRO A 964 -23.06 -3.76 39.54
N ARG A 965 -24.07 -4.59 39.79
CA ARG A 965 -24.64 -4.87 41.12
C ARG A 965 -24.49 -6.34 41.52
N THR A 966 -24.35 -7.25 40.55
CA THR A 966 -24.11 -8.67 40.78
C THR A 966 -22.78 -9.10 40.15
N GLU A 967 -22.22 -10.22 40.62
CA GLU A 967 -20.97 -10.77 40.06
C GLU A 967 -21.11 -11.15 38.57
N ALA A 968 -22.29 -11.57 38.11
CA ALA A 968 -22.54 -11.79 36.69
C ALA A 968 -22.63 -10.48 35.89
N GLU A 969 -23.24 -9.43 36.45
CA GLU A 969 -23.22 -8.10 35.85
C GLU A 969 -21.78 -7.56 35.76
N GLU A 970 -20.94 -7.78 36.78
CA GLU A 970 -19.53 -7.40 36.79
C GLU A 970 -18.73 -8.14 35.71
N LEU A 971 -18.91 -9.46 35.61
CA LEU A 971 -18.29 -10.28 34.58
C LEU A 971 -18.68 -9.82 33.17
N VAL A 972 -19.98 -9.66 32.91
CA VAL A 972 -20.47 -9.22 31.60
C VAL A 972 -19.96 -7.82 31.27
N ALA A 973 -19.98 -6.89 32.22
CA ALA A 973 -19.43 -5.56 32.05
C ALA A 973 -17.91 -5.59 31.75
N LEU A 974 -17.15 -6.47 32.42
CA LEU A 974 -15.72 -6.66 32.16
C LEU A 974 -15.47 -7.17 30.74
N ILE A 975 -16.22 -8.19 30.30
CA ILE A 975 -16.12 -8.75 28.95
C ILE A 975 -16.47 -7.71 27.89
N PHE A 976 -17.50 -6.90 28.12
CA PHE A 976 -17.87 -5.81 27.22
C PHE A 976 -16.76 -4.75 27.17
N THR A 977 -16.18 -4.38 28.32
CA THR A 977 -15.08 -3.42 28.43
C THR A 977 -13.81 -3.94 27.74
N GLU A 978 -13.54 -5.25 27.77
CA GLU A 978 -12.38 -5.87 27.08
C GLU A 978 -12.54 -5.83 25.55
N LEU A 979 -13.76 -6.02 25.05
CA LEU A 979 -14.03 -6.19 23.62
C LEU A 979 -14.48 -4.90 22.91
N LEU A 980 -14.98 -3.93 23.65
CA LEU A 980 -15.43 -2.64 23.14
C LEU A 980 -14.41 -1.56 23.55
N PRO A 981 -14.19 -0.52 22.73
CA PRO A 981 -13.23 0.54 23.04
C PRO A 981 -13.74 1.51 24.13
N VAL A 982 -14.38 1.03 25.20
CA VAL A 982 -15.03 1.86 26.22
C VAL A 982 -14.33 1.70 27.57
N GLU A 983 -14.13 2.81 28.31
CA GLU A 983 -13.45 2.75 29.61
C GLU A 983 -14.29 2.14 30.73
N ARG A 984 -15.63 2.29 30.65
CA ARG A 984 -16.58 1.82 31.67
C ARG A 984 -17.91 1.46 31.01
N VAL A 985 -18.53 0.39 31.49
CA VAL A 985 -19.85 -0.12 31.06
C VAL A 985 -20.79 -0.19 32.27
N GLY A 986 -21.97 0.41 32.16
CA GLY A 986 -23.03 0.36 33.17
C GLY A 986 -24.06 -0.74 32.90
N VAL A 987 -24.88 -1.06 33.90
CA VAL A 987 -25.85 -2.19 33.84
C VAL A 987 -26.91 -2.06 32.75
N HIS A 988 -27.24 -0.82 32.36
CA HIS A 988 -28.23 -0.51 31.33
C HIS A 988 -27.62 -0.22 29.96
N ASP A 989 -26.29 -0.24 29.86
CA ASP A 989 -25.65 0.01 28.58
C ASP A 989 -25.89 -1.16 27.63
N ASP A 990 -26.39 -0.82 26.46
CA ASP A 990 -26.69 -1.74 25.38
C ASP A 990 -25.42 -2.05 24.59
N PHE A 991 -25.10 -3.33 24.43
CA PHE A 991 -23.92 -3.82 23.72
C PHE A 991 -23.80 -3.21 22.32
N PHE A 992 -24.90 -3.18 21.56
CA PHE A 992 -24.91 -2.64 20.19
C PHE A 992 -24.92 -1.10 20.19
N GLY A 993 -25.55 -0.50 21.20
CA GLY A 993 -25.49 0.94 21.48
C GLY A 993 -24.08 1.44 21.79
N LEU A 994 -23.26 0.61 22.44
CA LEU A 994 -21.84 0.88 22.75
C LEU A 994 -20.88 0.64 21.58
N GLY A 995 -21.41 0.35 20.38
CA GLY A 995 -20.61 0.06 19.18
C GLY A 995 -20.32 -1.43 18.98
N GLY A 996 -20.91 -2.31 19.79
CA GLY A 996 -20.92 -3.75 19.55
C GLY A 996 -21.64 -4.12 18.27
N HIS A 997 -21.26 -5.24 17.68
CA HIS A 997 -21.84 -5.77 16.45
C HIS A 997 -21.79 -7.29 16.43
N SER A 998 -22.36 -7.92 15.41
CA SER A 998 -22.45 -9.39 15.29
C SER A 998 -21.11 -10.12 15.46
N LEU A 999 -20.01 -9.60 14.92
CA LEU A 999 -18.67 -10.18 15.11
C LEU A 999 -18.14 -10.01 16.55
N LEU A 1000 -18.38 -8.89 17.21
CA LEU A 1000 -18.02 -8.71 18.61
C LEU A 1000 -18.95 -9.52 19.53
N ALA A 1001 -20.23 -9.67 19.20
CA ALA A 1001 -21.17 -10.52 19.92
C ALA A 1001 -20.71 -11.98 19.94
N ILE A 1002 -20.20 -12.45 18.80
CA ILE A 1002 -19.53 -13.74 18.68
C ILE A 1002 -18.34 -13.84 19.66
N ARG A 1003 -17.47 -12.82 19.71
CA ARG A 1003 -16.33 -12.79 20.65
C ARG A 1003 -16.76 -12.73 22.12
N VAL A 1004 -17.85 -12.04 22.44
CA VAL A 1004 -18.44 -12.02 23.80
C VAL A 1004 -18.78 -13.45 24.23
N ILE A 1005 -19.47 -14.22 23.39
CA ILE A 1005 -19.81 -15.61 23.70
C ILE A 1005 -18.56 -16.46 23.91
N ALA A 1006 -17.55 -16.34 23.04
CA ALA A 1006 -16.29 -17.06 23.22
C ALA A 1006 -15.60 -16.70 24.55
N ARG A 1007 -15.63 -15.43 24.95
CA ARG A 1007 -15.04 -14.99 26.21
C ARG A 1007 -15.82 -15.53 27.41
N VAL A 1008 -17.15 -15.50 27.36
CA VAL A 1008 -17.99 -16.12 28.40
C VAL A 1008 -17.69 -17.62 28.51
N ARG A 1009 -17.56 -18.34 27.39
CA ARG A 1009 -17.18 -19.76 27.39
C ARG A 1009 -15.79 -19.99 27.99
N ALA A 1010 -14.82 -19.14 27.66
CA ALA A 1010 -13.46 -19.26 28.18
C ALA A 1010 -13.37 -18.99 29.68
N VAL A 1011 -14.17 -18.06 30.20
CA VAL A 1011 -14.13 -17.64 31.62
C VAL A 1011 -15.04 -18.50 32.49
N VAL A 1012 -16.25 -18.79 32.05
CA VAL A 1012 -17.31 -19.44 32.86
C VAL A 1012 -17.52 -20.91 32.49
N GLY A 1013 -16.97 -21.36 31.35
CA GLY A 1013 -17.17 -22.72 30.84
C GLY A 1013 -18.54 -22.97 30.21
N LEU A 1014 -19.40 -21.96 30.10
CA LEU A 1014 -20.74 -22.06 29.53
C LEU A 1014 -20.73 -21.85 28.01
N ASP A 1015 -21.42 -22.72 27.27
CA ASP A 1015 -21.67 -22.55 25.85
C ASP A 1015 -23.06 -21.91 25.65
N LEU A 1016 -23.09 -20.61 25.34
CA LEU A 1016 -24.32 -19.83 25.18
C LEU A 1016 -24.59 -19.53 23.70
N PRO A 1017 -25.85 -19.55 23.24
CA PRO A 1017 -26.18 -19.15 21.88
C PRO A 1017 -25.96 -17.64 21.71
N VAL A 1018 -25.31 -17.23 20.60
CA VAL A 1018 -25.02 -15.82 20.29
C VAL A 1018 -26.28 -14.96 20.28
N ARG A 1019 -27.42 -15.52 19.87
CA ARG A 1019 -28.71 -14.82 19.88
C ARG A 1019 -29.13 -14.32 21.27
N LEU A 1020 -28.69 -14.96 22.36
CA LEU A 1020 -29.04 -14.55 23.71
C LEU A 1020 -28.61 -13.10 23.99
N LEU A 1021 -27.46 -12.68 23.43
CA LEU A 1021 -26.97 -11.30 23.48
C LEU A 1021 -27.76 -10.35 22.57
N PHE A 1022 -28.33 -10.85 21.46
CA PHE A 1022 -29.22 -10.05 20.60
C PHE A 1022 -30.60 -9.83 21.24
N ASP A 1023 -31.15 -10.84 21.89
CA ASP A 1023 -32.44 -10.77 22.56
C ASP A 1023 -32.35 -9.98 23.88
N ARG A 1024 -31.18 -9.99 24.53
CA ARG A 1024 -30.90 -9.32 25.81
C ARG A 1024 -29.56 -8.58 25.75
N SER A 1025 -29.54 -7.46 25.05
CA SER A 1025 -28.31 -6.74 24.69
C SER A 1025 -27.73 -5.84 25.77
N THR A 1026 -28.43 -5.62 26.89
CA THR A 1026 -27.89 -4.85 28.03
C THR A 1026 -27.06 -5.73 28.95
N VAL A 1027 -26.12 -5.14 29.71
CA VAL A 1027 -25.35 -5.88 30.72
C VAL A 1027 -26.26 -6.63 31.68
N ALA A 1028 -27.26 -5.97 32.27
CA ALA A 1028 -28.21 -6.61 33.19
C ALA A 1028 -28.99 -7.74 32.50
N GLY A 1029 -29.53 -7.48 31.30
CA GLY A 1029 -30.30 -8.47 30.57
C GLY A 1029 -29.49 -9.72 30.20
N PHE A 1030 -28.24 -9.53 29.76
CA PHE A 1030 -27.36 -10.63 29.39
C PHE A 1030 -26.83 -11.37 30.63
N ALA A 1031 -26.49 -10.65 31.70
CA ALA A 1031 -26.04 -11.24 32.97
C ALA A 1031 -27.10 -12.16 33.58
N GLU A 1032 -28.38 -11.76 33.60
CA GLU A 1032 -29.49 -12.63 34.01
C GLU A 1032 -29.52 -13.94 33.20
N ALA A 1033 -29.19 -13.87 31.91
CA ALA A 1033 -29.22 -15.02 31.02
C ALA A 1033 -28.02 -15.95 31.25
N VAL A 1034 -26.85 -15.39 31.57
CA VAL A 1034 -25.66 -16.13 32.00
C VAL A 1034 -25.95 -16.83 33.34
N GLU A 1035 -26.50 -16.11 34.33
CA GLU A 1035 -26.88 -16.68 35.64
C GLU A 1035 -27.92 -17.80 35.49
N ALA A 1036 -28.96 -17.59 34.68
CA ALA A 1036 -29.99 -18.60 34.45
C ALA A 1036 -29.43 -19.87 33.79
N ALA A 1037 -28.48 -19.73 32.85
CA ALA A 1037 -27.81 -20.86 32.21
C ALA A 1037 -26.89 -21.60 33.20
N LEU A 1038 -26.19 -20.86 34.06
CA LEU A 1038 -25.34 -21.41 35.12
C LEU A 1038 -26.17 -22.21 36.13
N LEU A 1039 -27.28 -21.65 36.60
CA LEU A 1039 -28.22 -22.32 37.51
C LEU A 1039 -28.86 -23.56 36.88
N ALA A 1040 -29.16 -23.55 35.57
CA ALA A 1040 -29.71 -24.71 34.87
C ALA A 1040 -28.70 -25.86 34.65
N GLU A 1041 -27.41 -25.55 34.52
CA GLU A 1041 -26.33 -26.56 34.50
C GLU A 1041 -26.11 -27.14 35.90
N ILE A 1042 -26.29 -26.30 36.92
CA ILE A 1042 -26.14 -26.63 38.34
C ILE A 1042 -27.31 -27.46 38.91
N ASP A 1043 -28.55 -27.23 38.48
CA ASP A 1043 -29.73 -28.03 38.87
C ASP A 1043 -29.66 -29.50 38.40
N GLN A 1044 -28.66 -29.84 37.57
CA GLN A 1044 -28.33 -31.22 37.19
C GLN A 1044 -27.31 -31.88 38.13
N LEU A 1045 -26.80 -31.15 39.14
CA LEU A 1045 -25.87 -31.58 40.18
C LEU A 1045 -26.57 -31.53 41.56
N THR A 1046 -26.01 -32.20 42.56
CA THR A 1046 -26.58 -32.13 43.93
C THR A 1046 -26.28 -30.78 44.59
N GLU A 1047 -27.16 -30.32 45.51
CA GLU A 1047 -27.10 -28.98 46.17
C GLU A 1047 -25.70 -28.62 46.75
N ASP A 1048 -24.93 -29.61 47.21
CA ASP A 1048 -23.57 -29.40 47.77
C ASP A 1048 -22.47 -29.29 46.68
N GLU A 1049 -22.68 -29.87 45.50
CA GLU A 1049 -21.74 -29.79 44.36
C GLU A 1049 -21.93 -28.49 43.57
N ALA A 1050 -23.18 -28.01 43.53
CA ALA A 1050 -23.62 -26.75 42.98
C ALA A 1050 -22.89 -25.52 43.55
N GLU A 1051 -22.94 -25.35 44.88
CA GLU A 1051 -22.35 -24.19 45.58
C GLU A 1051 -20.82 -24.16 45.46
N ALA A 1052 -20.16 -25.32 45.53
CA ALA A 1052 -18.71 -25.42 45.44
C ALA A 1052 -18.17 -25.14 44.03
N GLN A 1053 -18.90 -25.56 42.99
CA GLN A 1053 -18.48 -25.38 41.60
C GLN A 1053 -18.78 -23.97 41.09
N LEU A 1054 -19.85 -23.34 41.57
CA LEU A 1054 -20.16 -21.93 41.33
C LEU A 1054 -19.08 -21.02 41.92
N ALA A 1055 -18.76 -21.17 43.21
CA ALA A 1055 -17.73 -20.38 43.87
C ALA A 1055 -16.33 -20.56 43.22
N ALA A 1056 -15.97 -21.80 42.84
CA ALA A 1056 -14.68 -22.08 42.21
C ALA A 1056 -14.55 -21.52 40.78
N ARG A 1057 -15.65 -21.45 40.00
CA ARG A 1057 -15.63 -20.85 38.66
C ARG A 1057 -15.62 -19.32 38.73
N MET A 1058 -16.27 -18.74 39.74
CA MET A 1058 -16.31 -17.29 39.93
C MET A 1058 -15.02 -16.72 40.53
N GLU A 1059 -14.29 -17.49 41.34
CA GLU A 1059 -12.93 -17.10 41.81
C GLU A 1059 -11.84 -17.23 40.73
N ALA A 1060 -12.08 -17.97 39.64
CA ALA A 1060 -11.09 -18.24 38.59
C ALA A 1060 -11.19 -17.33 37.35
N GLY A 1061 -12.30 -16.61 37.20
CA GLY A 1061 -12.51 -15.58 36.17
C GLY A 1061 -12.05 -14.21 36.63
#